data_AF-A0A536FDE7-F1
#
_entry.id   AF-A0A536FDE7-F1
#
_cell.length_a   1.000
_cell.length_b   1.000
_cell.length_c   1.000
_cell.angle_alpha   90.00
_cell.angle_beta   90.00
_cell.angle_gamma   90.00
#
_symmetry.space_group_name_H-M   'P 1'
#
loop_
_entity.id
_entity.type
_entity.pdbx_description
1 polymer ?
#
loop_
_entity_poly.entity_id
_entity_poly.type
_entity_poly.pdbx_seq_one_letter_code
_entity_poly.pdbx_strand_id
1 'polypeptide(L)'
;MTNHWRDIKNTDLILINGANPAEAHPVGFQWFVQAKNDPKRGPGSGGGAKMVHADPRFTRTSALADIYTRIRVGTDVAYFGGLINYVLQNNLFHDTYVKNYTNASFLVKKEYGFKDGLFTGYDAANRKYDITSWGYQTDDAATAASIASGIPTGGAPVGIAKRDMTLQDPQSVFQLMKQHYSRYTPEMVSRITGIPQDQFTRIAQLVGEMGKPDKVMTIVYAVGLTQHTTGGELIRAGAVLQLLLGNIGRPGGGMNAERGHANIQGNTDHAISWEILPGYLRIPAPGQLNLDAYVKASAAKRSDPRSWNFFGINYKNFMVSLLKGWYGDAATKKNEFAFDFIPKPAKNASWMTIYDQALKGKMEGLILSGMTATSIGPDSNRVMEALGNLKWLVVMDPLPTTSSEFWHAPGVNPSSVKTEVFMVPTTHWIEKDGSFVNSGRWSQWKDQVLPPEGNARHDHWVLADLFSRVKKLYQQQGGKFPDPIMALTLKYKDATKPQLDEIAQEINGFDLTTGKRMATFAALKSDGSTTAGDWIYTGSYPDSGNLMQRRNGIQDPTKNDPTGMGFYPTWAWSWPLNRRVLYNRASADLDGNPWDTTRPGIKWDAAQSKWVGDVPDYPPTGPTSDPKSPKAWLPFIMNGEGVGRLFSTSMVDGPLPEHYEPMESPIKNPLHPAQSEDPVAFLYTGETSGKYGKVTDTFGTAADYPYVATSYRLTEHEHYVTQHVPLLAGLQPSPFVEIPQELADQKGIKSGDRVRVRSKRGKIEVLALVTKRLAATTIDGKKVFQVGIPIHWGFVGVSADADPRKGANWLANALTPFVGDANAFTPEFKALLDPQEDAFHAALSSPSPLVAPSAPSPLVGEGRGGGSTDLPAFAVQRVLPGIIDATIEAGPPVLRDGVIALFASADLEELMRRWLAGEALAPVETYLARACASPLLEALTQSNQSPAPLVGDGRGGGLCPSCGGLPQLSYHALSGEPLVSGPRYLVCSSCSQSWIFSRMTCASCGESDGTRLPIYQESERFPHARVDGCATCQRYLLTFDLRRDSRAVPIVDELACLPLDLYARDQGLTKIAPNLMGN
;
A
#
# COMPACT_ATOMS: atom_id res chain seq x y z
N MET A 1 7.60 -0.11 10.16
CA MET A 1 8.17 1.23 9.94
C MET A 1 9.15 1.55 11.05
N THR A 2 10.13 2.42 10.81
CA THR A 2 10.95 2.97 11.91
C THR A 2 10.16 3.97 12.75
N ASN A 3 9.26 4.72 12.13
CA ASN A 3 8.30 5.62 12.78
C ASN A 3 6.87 5.02 12.68
N HIS A 4 5.83 5.84 12.53
CA HIS A 4 4.43 5.42 12.39
C HIS A 4 3.60 6.42 11.56
N TRP A 5 2.39 6.03 11.15
CA TRP A 5 1.52 6.81 10.24
C TRP A 5 1.35 8.28 10.61
N ARG A 6 0.93 8.56 11.85
CA ARG A 6 0.66 9.93 12.32
C ARG A 6 1.89 10.82 12.39
N ASP A 7 3.09 10.24 12.46
CA ASP A 7 4.34 10.99 12.56
C ASP A 7 4.75 11.64 11.23
N ILE A 8 4.24 11.14 10.10
CA ILE A 8 4.54 11.67 8.76
C ILE A 8 4.17 13.16 8.65
N LYS A 9 3.16 13.62 9.39
CA LYS A 9 2.75 15.04 9.43
C LYS A 9 3.86 16.00 9.88
N ASN A 10 4.90 15.50 10.56
CA ASN A 10 5.99 16.29 11.14
C ASN A 10 7.17 16.50 10.18
N THR A 11 7.09 15.97 8.95
CA THR A 11 8.19 15.97 7.98
C THR A 11 8.28 17.29 7.19
N ASP A 12 9.47 17.61 6.67
CA ASP A 12 9.68 18.74 5.75
C ASP A 12 9.75 18.30 4.28
N LEU A 13 10.16 17.05 4.04
CA LEU A 13 10.25 16.46 2.72
C LEU A 13 9.77 15.01 2.78
N ILE A 14 8.85 14.65 1.90
CA ILE A 14 8.38 13.29 1.70
C ILE A 14 8.98 12.79 0.40
N LEU A 15 9.87 11.82 0.49
CA LEU A 15 10.37 11.10 -0.68
C LEU A 15 9.65 9.76 -0.80
N ILE A 16 8.71 9.68 -1.73
CA ILE A 16 7.96 8.46 -2.04
C ILE A 16 8.66 7.78 -3.21
N ASN A 17 9.28 6.64 -2.97
CA ASN A 17 9.90 5.82 -4.01
C ASN A 17 9.60 4.34 -3.76
N GLY A 18 9.09 3.66 -4.78
CA GLY A 18 8.64 2.27 -4.68
C GLY A 18 7.41 2.05 -3.80
N ALA A 19 6.55 3.07 -3.68
CA ALA A 19 5.25 3.02 -3.00
C ALA A 19 4.24 3.90 -3.73
N ASN A 20 2.95 3.61 -3.54
CA ASN A 20 1.83 4.41 -4.07
C ASN A 20 0.77 4.60 -2.96
N PRO A 21 1.08 5.36 -1.90
CA PRO A 21 0.30 5.39 -0.66
C PRO A 21 -1.13 5.92 -0.82
N ALA A 22 -1.40 6.82 -1.78
CA ALA A 22 -2.77 7.27 -2.04
C ALA A 22 -3.69 6.14 -2.52
N GLU A 23 -3.13 5.05 -3.06
CA GLU A 23 -3.89 3.88 -3.50
C GLU A 23 -3.74 2.69 -2.55
N ALA A 24 -2.52 2.40 -2.10
CA ALA A 24 -2.23 1.23 -1.28
C ALA A 24 -2.47 1.46 0.23
N HIS A 25 -2.42 2.71 0.70
CA HIS A 25 -2.55 3.10 2.10
C HIS A 25 -3.38 4.39 2.27
N PRO A 26 -4.57 4.49 1.65
CA PRO A 26 -5.27 5.77 1.43
C PRO A 26 -5.59 6.52 2.74
N VAL A 27 -5.94 5.80 3.81
CA VAL A 27 -6.20 6.43 5.11
C VAL A 27 -4.92 6.94 5.76
N GLY A 28 -3.79 6.25 5.60
CA GLY A 28 -2.48 6.73 6.07
C GLY A 28 -2.04 8.00 5.33
N PHE A 29 -2.41 8.12 4.05
CA PHE A 29 -2.04 9.22 3.18
C PHE A 29 -2.56 10.60 3.66
N GLN A 30 -3.58 10.64 4.52
CA GLN A 30 -4.04 11.90 5.13
C GLN A 30 -2.92 12.66 5.86
N TRP A 31 -1.96 11.94 6.48
CA TRP A 31 -0.85 12.56 7.22
C TRP A 31 0.20 13.19 6.30
N PHE A 32 0.27 12.72 5.05
CA PHE A 32 1.12 13.31 4.01
C PHE A 32 0.55 14.66 3.58
N VAL A 33 -0.76 14.71 3.36
CA VAL A 33 -1.49 15.94 3.03
C VAL A 33 -1.41 16.94 4.20
N GLN A 34 -1.51 16.47 5.45
CA GLN A 34 -1.30 17.34 6.61
C GLN A 34 0.11 17.94 6.66
N ALA A 35 1.16 17.16 6.40
CA ALA A 35 2.52 17.70 6.32
C ALA A 35 2.65 18.76 5.23
N LYS A 36 2.08 18.47 4.05
CA LYS A 36 2.08 19.38 2.90
C LYS A 36 1.35 20.69 3.20
N ASN A 37 0.28 20.65 4.01
CA ASN A 37 -0.53 21.81 4.35
C ASN A 37 -0.08 22.55 5.61
N ASP A 38 0.88 22.02 6.39
CA ASP A 38 1.40 22.71 7.56
C ASP A 38 2.45 23.76 7.15
N PRO A 39 2.15 25.07 7.25
CA PRO A 39 3.07 26.12 6.80
C PRO A 39 4.36 26.18 7.62
N LYS A 40 4.40 25.55 8.79
CA LYS A 40 5.61 25.46 9.64
C LYS A 40 6.60 24.42 9.12
N ARG A 41 6.17 23.54 8.21
CA ARG A 41 6.99 22.50 7.60
C ARG A 41 7.50 22.93 6.25
N GLY A 42 8.53 22.25 5.78
CA GLY A 42 9.04 22.37 4.42
C GLY A 42 10.53 22.74 4.35
N PRO A 43 11.13 22.58 3.17
CA PRO A 43 12.48 23.08 2.87
C PRO A 43 12.55 24.61 3.03
N GLY A 44 13.76 25.16 3.16
CA GLY A 44 13.96 26.59 3.41
C GLY A 44 13.26 27.07 4.68
N SER A 45 12.51 28.17 4.57
CA SER A 45 11.81 28.82 5.69
C SER A 45 10.40 28.26 5.99
N GLY A 46 9.95 27.23 5.27
CA GLY A 46 8.63 26.61 5.46
C GLY A 46 7.71 26.76 4.24
N GLY A 47 6.39 26.72 4.45
CA GLY A 47 5.38 26.79 3.39
C GLY A 47 4.79 25.44 2.96
N GLY A 48 4.90 24.42 3.81
CA GLY A 48 4.39 23.07 3.58
C GLY A 48 5.47 22.08 3.18
N ALA A 49 5.38 20.86 3.71
CA ALA A 49 6.26 19.77 3.30
C ALA A 49 6.19 19.55 1.79
N LYS A 50 7.34 19.33 1.13
CA LYS A 50 7.34 18.97 -0.29
C LYS A 50 7.20 17.47 -0.45
N MET A 51 6.42 17.05 -1.43
CA MET A 51 6.21 15.64 -1.77
C MET A 51 6.85 15.36 -3.13
N VAL A 52 7.86 14.48 -3.13
CA VAL A 52 8.50 13.95 -4.33
C VAL A 52 8.02 12.52 -4.52
N HIS A 53 7.46 12.22 -5.69
CA HIS A 53 7.05 10.86 -6.06
C HIS A 53 7.86 10.38 -7.26
N ALA A 54 8.74 9.41 -7.01
CA ALA A 54 9.50 8.71 -8.03
C ALA A 54 8.79 7.38 -8.35
N ASP A 55 8.13 7.31 -9.51
CA ASP A 55 7.40 6.11 -9.96
C ASP A 55 7.43 6.04 -11.49
N PRO A 56 7.54 4.83 -12.09
CA PRO A 56 7.43 4.67 -13.54
C PRO A 56 6.13 5.21 -14.15
N ARG A 57 5.09 5.41 -13.32
CA ARG A 57 3.74 5.83 -13.71
C ARG A 57 3.34 7.12 -12.99
N PHE A 58 2.54 7.95 -13.64
CA PHE A 58 1.80 8.97 -12.95
C PHE A 58 0.57 8.34 -12.25
N THR A 59 0.57 8.30 -10.93
CA THR A 59 -0.47 7.63 -10.12
C THR A 59 -1.38 8.62 -9.39
N ARG A 60 -2.35 8.13 -8.60
CA ARG A 60 -3.15 9.00 -7.71
C ARG A 60 -2.27 9.68 -6.64
N THR A 61 -1.15 9.08 -6.25
CA THR A 61 -0.14 9.74 -5.41
C THR A 61 0.57 10.86 -6.18
N SER A 62 0.97 10.63 -7.43
CA SER A 62 1.61 11.65 -8.27
C SER A 62 0.75 12.90 -8.44
N ALA A 63 -0.58 12.75 -8.47
CA ALA A 63 -1.51 13.86 -8.59
C ALA A 63 -1.45 14.86 -7.42
N LEU A 64 -0.92 14.45 -6.26
CA LEU A 64 -0.77 15.30 -5.07
C LEU A 64 0.70 15.64 -4.77
N ALA A 65 1.64 15.07 -5.52
CA ALA A 65 3.06 15.36 -5.39
C ALA A 65 3.41 16.76 -5.93
N ASP A 66 4.36 17.43 -5.28
CA ASP A 66 4.95 18.68 -5.81
C ASP A 66 5.90 18.39 -6.97
N ILE A 67 6.57 17.23 -6.94
CA ILE A 67 7.46 16.77 -8.00
C ILE A 67 7.13 15.30 -8.28
N TYR A 68 6.64 15.03 -9.48
CA TYR A 68 6.62 13.68 -10.04
C TYR A 68 7.84 13.49 -10.94
N THR A 69 8.61 12.44 -10.69
CA THR A 69 9.70 12.03 -11.57
C THR A 69 9.47 10.61 -12.07
N ARG A 70 9.59 10.42 -13.39
CA ARG A 70 9.44 9.11 -14.01
C ARG A 70 10.77 8.38 -13.93
N ILE A 71 10.79 7.31 -13.15
CA ILE A 71 11.95 6.43 -13.00
C ILE A 71 11.72 5.11 -13.75
N ARG A 72 12.77 4.55 -14.35
CA ARG A 72 12.73 3.19 -14.90
C ARG A 72 12.68 2.16 -13.77
N VAL A 73 11.81 1.16 -13.92
CA VAL A 73 11.73 0.01 -13.00
C VAL A 73 13.11 -0.62 -12.75
N GLY A 74 13.46 -0.80 -11.47
CA GLY A 74 14.70 -1.49 -11.06
C GLY A 74 15.96 -0.66 -11.15
N THR A 75 15.86 0.67 -11.07
CA THR A 75 17.01 1.59 -11.17
C THR A 75 17.22 2.47 -9.95
N ASP A 76 16.52 2.15 -8.87
CA ASP A 76 16.42 2.96 -7.66
C ASP A 76 17.75 3.09 -6.93
N VAL A 77 18.63 2.09 -7.01
CA VAL A 77 19.99 2.20 -6.46
C VAL A 77 20.77 3.32 -7.15
N ALA A 78 20.62 3.50 -8.46
CA ALA A 78 21.25 4.61 -9.17
C ALA A 78 20.67 5.96 -8.74
N TYR A 79 19.35 6.04 -8.56
CA TYR A 79 18.69 7.25 -8.06
C TYR A 79 19.17 7.64 -6.66
N PHE A 80 19.11 6.73 -5.69
CA PHE A 80 19.60 6.98 -4.33
C PHE A 80 21.12 7.17 -4.29
N GLY A 81 21.88 6.41 -5.07
CA GLY A 81 23.34 6.54 -5.19
C GLY A 81 23.74 7.94 -5.69
N GLY A 82 23.00 8.50 -6.64
CA GLY A 82 23.17 9.88 -7.06
C GLY A 82 22.86 10.89 -5.96
N LEU A 83 21.77 10.69 -5.20
CA LEU A 83 21.43 11.57 -4.07
C LEU A 83 22.51 11.52 -2.98
N ILE A 84 23.03 10.34 -2.67
CA ILE A 84 24.15 10.13 -1.75
C ILE A 84 25.40 10.85 -2.26
N ASN A 85 25.75 10.66 -3.53
CA ASN A 85 26.87 11.36 -4.16
C ASN A 85 26.73 12.88 -4.05
N TYR A 86 25.55 13.42 -4.38
CA TYR A 86 25.28 14.86 -4.29
C TYR A 86 25.45 15.38 -2.85
N VAL A 87 24.91 14.68 -1.85
CA VAL A 87 25.05 15.04 -0.43
C VAL A 87 26.52 15.04 0.00
N LEU A 88 27.30 14.02 -0.42
CA LEU A 88 28.71 13.89 -0.05
C LEU A 88 29.62 14.92 -0.74
N GLN A 89 29.40 15.20 -2.02
CA GLN A 89 30.24 16.17 -2.76
C GLN A 89 30.00 17.61 -2.32
N ASN A 90 28.78 17.92 -1.85
CA ASN A 90 28.41 19.27 -1.43
C ASN A 90 28.47 19.46 0.11
N ASN A 91 28.96 18.47 0.87
CA ASN A 91 29.03 18.50 2.33
C ASN A 91 27.67 18.83 3.01
N LEU A 92 26.59 18.24 2.49
CA LEU A 92 25.21 18.49 2.95
C LEU A 92 24.71 17.45 3.96
N PHE A 93 25.60 16.60 4.47
CA PHE A 93 25.26 15.58 5.48
C PHE A 93 25.26 16.19 6.89
N HIS A 94 24.55 15.55 7.83
CA HIS A 94 24.52 15.97 9.21
C HIS A 94 25.80 15.54 9.95
N ASP A 95 26.85 16.37 9.92
CA ASP A 95 28.20 16.03 10.41
C ASP A 95 28.23 15.35 11.79
N THR A 96 27.66 15.99 12.82
CA THR A 96 27.68 15.44 14.19
C THR A 96 26.95 14.10 14.29
N TYR A 97 25.83 13.94 13.60
CA TYR A 97 25.08 12.68 13.58
C TYR A 97 25.89 11.59 12.87
N VAL A 98 26.40 11.87 11.66
CA VAL A 98 27.16 10.91 10.86
C VAL A 98 28.37 10.40 11.62
N LYS A 99 29.15 11.32 12.19
CA LYS A 99 30.37 10.99 12.93
C LYS A 99 30.13 10.14 14.18
N ASN A 100 29.04 10.37 14.91
CA ASN A 100 28.84 9.76 16.23
C ASN A 100 27.84 8.60 16.25
N TYR A 101 26.82 8.64 15.38
CA TYR A 101 25.69 7.71 15.41
C TYR A 101 25.67 6.74 14.22
N THR A 102 26.66 6.83 13.33
CA THR A 102 26.87 5.86 12.24
C THR A 102 28.24 5.21 12.34
N ASN A 103 28.49 4.21 11.49
CA ASN A 103 29.81 3.61 11.36
C ASN A 103 30.76 4.35 10.39
N ALA A 104 30.48 5.61 10.02
CA ALA A 104 31.33 6.41 9.13
C ALA A 104 32.82 6.43 9.52
N SER A 105 33.12 6.47 10.82
CA SER A 105 34.49 6.51 11.34
C SER A 105 35.20 5.16 11.32
N PHE A 106 34.50 4.04 11.12
CA PHE A 106 35.08 2.71 11.29
C PHE A 106 36.03 2.38 10.15
N LEU A 107 37.16 1.75 10.46
CA LEU A 107 38.16 1.36 9.45
C LEU A 107 37.85 -0.04 8.90
N VAL A 108 37.65 -0.15 7.59
CA VAL A 108 37.45 -1.43 6.89
C VAL A 108 38.80 -2.10 6.63
N LYS A 109 38.83 -3.43 6.64
CA LYS A 109 40.01 -4.24 6.29
C LYS A 109 40.62 -3.84 4.96
N LYS A 110 41.95 -3.91 4.86
CA LYS A 110 42.72 -3.44 3.69
C LYS A 110 42.49 -4.29 2.45
N GLU A 111 42.05 -5.53 2.64
CA GLU A 111 41.74 -6.47 1.58
C GLU A 111 40.38 -6.19 0.92
N TYR A 112 39.56 -5.30 1.50
CA TYR A 112 38.31 -4.86 0.87
C TYR A 112 38.60 -4.09 -0.41
N GLY A 113 37.82 -4.37 -1.45
CA GLY A 113 37.83 -3.60 -2.68
C GLY A 113 36.55 -3.79 -3.49
N PHE A 114 36.38 -2.92 -4.48
CA PHE A 114 35.32 -2.98 -5.47
C PHE A 114 35.89 -2.63 -6.84
N LYS A 115 35.58 -3.44 -7.86
CA LYS A 115 36.02 -3.21 -9.23
C LYS A 115 35.01 -3.78 -10.22
N ASP A 116 34.64 -2.99 -11.21
CA ASP A 116 33.82 -3.39 -12.37
C ASP A 116 32.54 -4.18 -12.00
N GLY A 117 31.83 -3.74 -10.96
CA GLY A 117 30.59 -4.37 -10.51
C GLY A 117 30.80 -5.58 -9.60
N LEU A 118 32.00 -5.81 -9.07
CA LEU A 118 32.28 -6.91 -8.16
C LEU A 118 33.06 -6.44 -6.93
N PHE A 119 32.59 -6.84 -5.75
CA PHE A 119 33.36 -6.71 -4.52
C PHE A 119 34.47 -7.78 -4.44
N THR A 120 35.43 -7.59 -3.55
CA THR A 120 36.45 -8.61 -3.24
C THR A 120 35.80 -9.86 -2.67
N GLY A 121 36.29 -11.04 -3.11
CA GLY A 121 35.81 -12.35 -2.64
C GLY A 121 34.80 -13.04 -3.55
N TYR A 122 34.50 -12.52 -4.74
CA TYR A 122 33.54 -13.16 -5.65
C TYR A 122 34.04 -14.51 -6.19
N ASP A 123 33.21 -15.54 -6.05
CA ASP A 123 33.38 -16.86 -6.64
C ASP A 123 32.36 -17.05 -7.76
N ALA A 124 32.83 -16.92 -9.00
CA ALA A 124 31.98 -17.01 -10.19
C ALA A 124 31.37 -18.40 -10.42
N ALA A 125 32.02 -19.47 -9.97
CA ALA A 125 31.53 -20.83 -10.16
C ALA A 125 30.31 -21.12 -9.28
N ASN A 126 30.31 -20.57 -8.06
CA ASN A 126 29.23 -20.77 -7.10
C ASN A 126 28.29 -19.57 -6.96
N ARG A 127 28.56 -18.45 -7.65
CA ARG A 127 27.78 -17.20 -7.59
C ARG A 127 27.58 -16.74 -6.14
N LYS A 128 28.68 -16.58 -5.42
CA LYS A 128 28.69 -16.15 -4.00
C LYS A 128 29.94 -15.33 -3.68
N TYR A 129 29.90 -14.60 -2.58
CA TYR A 129 31.07 -13.91 -2.04
C TYR A 129 31.66 -14.62 -0.81
N ASP A 130 32.99 -14.66 -0.71
CA ASP A 130 33.70 -14.70 0.57
C ASP A 130 33.75 -13.29 1.16
N ILE A 131 32.92 -13.07 2.17
CA ILE A 131 32.73 -11.76 2.80
C ILE A 131 33.80 -11.41 3.84
N THR A 132 34.83 -12.24 4.03
CA THR A 132 35.84 -12.05 5.09
C THR A 132 36.56 -10.70 5.01
N SER A 133 36.78 -10.20 3.80
CA SER A 133 37.42 -8.91 3.53
C SER A 133 36.54 -7.71 3.88
N TRP A 134 35.22 -7.89 4.04
CA TRP A 134 34.29 -6.79 4.30
C TRP A 134 34.24 -6.43 5.80
N GLY A 135 34.94 -7.15 6.68
CA GLY A 135 34.98 -6.82 8.10
C GLY A 135 35.73 -5.53 8.43
N TYR A 136 35.55 -5.03 9.66
CA TYR A 136 36.37 -3.95 10.19
C TYR A 136 37.77 -4.43 10.57
N GLN A 137 38.73 -3.51 10.56
CA GLN A 137 39.99 -3.68 11.28
C GLN A 137 39.69 -3.66 12.78
N THR A 138 40.29 -4.58 13.52
CA THR A 138 40.12 -4.67 14.98
C THR A 138 41.43 -4.39 15.70
N ASP A 139 41.33 -3.87 16.92
CA ASP A 139 42.47 -3.82 17.83
C ASP A 139 42.94 -5.23 18.21
N ASP A 140 44.20 -5.34 18.67
CA ASP A 140 44.73 -6.60 19.19
C ASP A 140 43.98 -7.05 20.45
N ALA A 141 44.12 -8.32 20.80
CA ALA A 141 43.38 -8.92 21.91
C ALA A 141 43.70 -8.27 23.27
N ALA A 142 44.92 -7.77 23.49
CA ALA A 142 45.32 -7.14 24.75
C ALA A 142 44.71 -5.74 24.88
N THR A 143 44.71 -4.97 23.80
CA THR A 143 44.07 -3.66 23.70
C THR A 143 42.55 -3.79 23.86
N ALA A 144 41.93 -4.77 23.19
CA ALA A 144 40.51 -5.08 23.35
C ALA A 144 40.15 -5.48 24.79
N ALA A 145 40.99 -6.27 25.47
CA ALA A 145 40.79 -6.66 26.86
C ALA A 145 40.95 -5.49 27.86
N SER A 146 41.90 -4.59 27.60
CA SER A 146 42.07 -3.35 28.38
C SER A 146 40.84 -2.45 28.25
N ILE A 147 40.37 -2.22 27.02
CA ILE A 147 39.14 -1.46 26.74
C ILE A 147 37.93 -2.14 27.40
N ALA A 148 37.89 -3.48 27.42
CA ALA A 148 36.81 -4.26 28.01
C ALA A 148 36.69 -4.10 29.54
N SER A 149 37.79 -3.81 30.24
CA SER A 149 37.80 -3.65 31.71
C SER A 149 36.97 -2.46 32.23
N GLY A 150 36.69 -1.47 31.37
CA GLY A 150 35.86 -0.30 31.67
C GLY A 150 34.42 -0.38 31.17
N ILE A 151 34.02 -1.49 30.52
CA ILE A 151 32.71 -1.64 29.89
C ILE A 151 31.61 -1.82 30.95
N PRO A 152 30.53 -1.00 30.93
CA PRO A 152 29.35 -1.28 31.74
C PRO A 152 28.74 -2.65 31.36
N THR A 153 28.57 -3.54 32.32
CA THR A 153 27.92 -4.87 32.25
C THR A 153 27.43 -5.37 30.87
N GLY A 154 28.11 -6.37 30.28
CA GLY A 154 27.53 -7.33 29.32
C GLY A 154 28.36 -7.65 28.07
N GLY A 155 28.84 -8.90 27.96
CA GLY A 155 29.42 -9.51 26.74
C GLY A 155 30.91 -9.21 26.49
N ALA A 156 31.71 -10.26 26.28
CA ALA A 156 33.11 -10.11 25.88
C ALA A 156 33.19 -9.62 24.41
N PRO A 157 33.98 -8.58 24.11
CA PRO A 157 34.23 -8.19 22.73
C PRO A 157 35.03 -9.27 22.02
N VAL A 158 34.70 -9.56 20.74
CA VAL A 158 35.47 -10.49 19.91
C VAL A 158 36.59 -9.76 19.14
N GLY A 159 36.52 -8.42 19.12
CA GLY A 159 37.51 -7.48 18.59
C GLY A 159 36.86 -6.09 18.53
N ILE A 160 37.52 -5.09 19.13
CA ILE A 160 37.02 -3.70 19.08
C ILE A 160 37.38 -3.11 17.73
N ALA A 161 36.41 -2.54 17.02
CA ALA A 161 36.64 -1.98 15.70
C ALA A 161 37.40 -0.65 15.78
N LYS A 162 38.45 -0.51 14.97
CA LYS A 162 39.23 0.74 14.87
C LYS A 162 38.39 1.85 14.26
N ARG A 163 38.61 3.08 14.75
CA ARG A 163 37.89 4.28 14.29
C ARG A 163 38.85 5.42 14.00
N ASP A 164 38.60 6.14 12.92
CA ASP A 164 39.14 7.48 12.66
C ASP A 164 38.00 8.51 12.76
N MET A 165 37.98 9.26 13.86
CA MET A 165 36.98 10.29 14.09
C MET A 165 37.21 11.58 13.27
N THR A 166 38.33 11.69 12.54
CA THR A 166 38.55 12.78 11.57
C THR A 166 37.88 12.50 10.21
N LEU A 167 37.48 11.24 9.97
CA LEU A 167 36.90 10.75 8.71
C LEU A 167 37.84 10.94 7.50
N GLN A 168 39.15 11.05 7.70
CA GLN A 168 40.14 11.29 6.64
C GLN A 168 40.87 10.01 6.22
N ASP A 169 40.92 8.99 7.06
CA ASP A 169 41.57 7.72 6.73
C ASP A 169 40.90 7.11 5.48
N PRO A 170 41.66 6.72 4.44
CA PRO A 170 41.11 6.18 3.20
C PRO A 170 40.35 4.86 3.40
N GLN A 171 40.62 4.13 4.49
CA GLN A 171 39.90 2.91 4.88
C GLN A 171 38.70 3.19 5.77
N SER A 172 38.44 4.44 6.16
CA SER A 172 37.20 4.77 6.85
C SER A 172 36.00 4.49 5.94
N VAL A 173 34.91 3.99 6.52
CA VAL A 173 33.65 3.77 5.80
C VAL A 173 33.22 5.03 5.04
N PHE A 174 33.42 6.21 5.61
CA PHE A 174 33.09 7.48 4.97
C PHE A 174 33.86 7.69 3.65
N GLN A 175 35.17 7.48 3.63
CA GLN A 175 35.99 7.67 2.42
C GLN A 175 35.70 6.60 1.36
N LEU A 176 35.57 5.33 1.77
CA LEU A 176 35.21 4.24 0.86
C LEU A 176 33.84 4.47 0.19
N MET A 177 32.87 4.95 0.97
CA MET A 177 31.54 5.30 0.46
C MET A 177 31.60 6.49 -0.51
N LYS A 178 32.39 7.53 -0.20
CA LYS A 178 32.60 8.67 -1.10
C LYS A 178 33.22 8.24 -2.43
N GLN A 179 34.18 7.32 -2.39
CA GLN A 179 34.76 6.71 -3.60
C GLN A 179 33.73 5.89 -4.37
N HIS A 180 33.00 5.00 -3.69
CA HIS A 180 32.01 4.10 -4.32
C HIS A 180 30.92 4.87 -5.08
N TYR A 181 30.33 5.88 -4.44
CA TYR A 181 29.21 6.64 -5.00
C TYR A 181 29.62 7.74 -5.99
N SER A 182 30.91 8.08 -6.10
CA SER A 182 31.40 9.12 -7.02
C SER A 182 31.00 8.90 -8.49
N ARG A 183 30.77 7.64 -8.88
CA ARG A 183 30.38 7.20 -10.23
C ARG A 183 28.92 7.55 -10.58
N TYR A 184 28.07 7.80 -9.58
CA TYR A 184 26.66 8.15 -9.77
C TYR A 184 26.51 9.67 -9.97
N THR A 185 27.05 10.20 -11.07
CA THR A 185 26.87 11.61 -11.47
C THR A 185 25.43 11.86 -11.95
N PRO A 186 24.92 13.11 -11.96
CA PRO A 186 23.60 13.42 -12.52
C PRO A 186 23.40 12.87 -13.94
N GLU A 187 24.44 12.93 -14.78
CA GLU A 187 24.43 12.32 -16.12
C GLU A 187 24.26 10.81 -16.06
N MET A 188 25.05 10.11 -15.24
CA MET A 188 24.96 8.65 -15.11
C MET A 188 23.58 8.23 -14.55
N VAL A 189 23.06 8.94 -13.55
CA VAL A 189 21.71 8.73 -13.04
C VAL A 189 20.70 8.88 -14.15
N SER A 190 20.78 9.94 -14.96
CA SER A 190 19.87 10.15 -16.08
C SER A 190 19.96 9.03 -17.12
N ARG A 191 21.17 8.58 -17.47
CA ARG A 191 21.37 7.46 -18.42
C ARG A 191 20.74 6.16 -17.94
N ILE A 192 20.87 5.83 -16.65
CA ILE A 192 20.36 4.58 -16.06
C ILE A 192 18.85 4.65 -15.83
N THR A 193 18.40 5.70 -15.14
CA THR A 193 17.04 5.84 -14.61
C THR A 193 16.07 6.46 -15.60
N GLY A 194 16.58 7.28 -16.53
CA GLY A 194 15.80 8.11 -17.43
C GLY A 194 15.24 9.39 -16.83
N ILE A 195 15.58 9.70 -15.56
CA ILE A 195 15.20 10.96 -14.93
C ILE A 195 15.99 12.11 -15.59
N PRO A 196 15.34 13.20 -16.05
CA PRO A 196 16.05 14.37 -16.56
C PRO A 196 17.03 14.95 -15.53
N GLN A 197 18.23 15.33 -15.98
CA GLN A 197 19.31 15.78 -15.07
C GLN A 197 18.91 16.99 -14.22
N ASP A 198 18.23 17.97 -14.82
CA ASP A 198 17.72 19.15 -14.15
C ASP A 198 16.69 18.80 -13.07
N GLN A 199 15.78 17.88 -13.37
CA GLN A 199 14.80 17.39 -12.41
C GLN A 199 15.47 16.63 -11.26
N PHE A 200 16.44 15.75 -11.56
CA PHE A 200 17.21 15.06 -10.55
C PHE A 200 17.97 16.04 -9.64
N THR A 201 18.66 17.02 -10.22
CA THR A 201 19.40 18.04 -9.46
C THR A 201 18.48 18.86 -8.56
N ARG A 202 17.29 19.24 -9.03
CA ARG A 202 16.29 19.93 -8.20
C ARG A 202 15.88 19.08 -7.00
N ILE A 203 15.65 17.78 -7.19
CA ILE A 203 15.33 16.89 -6.07
C ILE A 203 16.53 16.76 -5.13
N ALA A 204 17.75 16.61 -5.65
CA ALA A 204 18.97 16.48 -4.86
C ALA A 204 19.24 17.71 -3.98
N GLN A 205 18.91 18.92 -4.46
CA GLN A 205 18.97 20.16 -3.69
C GLN A 205 18.01 20.11 -2.48
N LEU A 206 16.74 19.74 -2.71
CA LEU A 206 15.75 19.61 -1.64
C LEU A 206 16.17 18.56 -0.61
N VAL A 207 16.67 17.41 -1.06
CA VAL A 207 17.17 16.33 -0.20
C VAL A 207 18.37 16.79 0.62
N GLY A 208 19.31 17.53 0.01
CA GLY A 208 20.50 18.03 0.70
C GLY A 208 20.18 19.00 1.84
N GLU A 209 19.10 19.78 1.74
CA GLU A 209 18.66 20.63 2.86
C GLU A 209 18.27 19.84 4.11
N MET A 210 17.90 18.57 3.95
CA MET A 210 17.43 17.71 5.03
C MET A 210 18.55 17.17 5.91
N GLY A 211 19.81 17.48 5.61
CA GLY A 211 20.94 17.24 6.50
C GLY A 211 21.10 18.30 7.60
N LYS A 212 20.29 19.37 7.58
CA LYS A 212 20.26 20.38 8.65
C LYS A 212 19.62 19.81 9.92
N PRO A 213 20.13 20.15 11.12
CA PRO A 213 19.55 19.69 12.39
C PRO A 213 18.09 20.09 12.60
N ASP A 214 17.60 21.16 11.98
CA ASP A 214 16.22 21.65 12.06
C ASP A 214 15.36 21.24 10.86
N LYS A 215 15.80 20.27 10.05
CA LYS A 215 15.03 19.67 8.96
C LYS A 215 14.97 18.15 9.07
N VAL A 216 13.90 17.55 8.57
CA VAL A 216 13.77 16.09 8.45
C VAL A 216 13.07 15.68 7.16
N MET A 217 13.52 14.56 6.60
CA MET A 217 12.86 13.87 5.50
C MET A 217 12.39 12.49 5.94
N THR A 218 11.23 12.06 5.46
CA THR A 218 10.82 10.65 5.48
C THR A 218 10.97 10.03 4.09
N ILE A 219 11.48 8.80 4.03
CA ILE A 219 11.40 7.96 2.83
C ILE A 219 10.24 6.97 3.02
N VAL A 220 9.33 6.95 2.06
CA VAL A 220 8.15 6.08 2.04
C VAL A 220 8.31 5.09 0.89
N TYR A 221 8.24 3.79 1.20
CA TYR A 221 8.43 2.72 0.22
C TYR A 221 7.64 1.47 0.60
N ALA A 222 7.42 0.58 -0.37
CA ALA A 222 6.79 -0.71 -0.17
C ALA A 222 7.34 -1.72 -1.19
N VAL A 223 6.45 -2.40 -1.91
CA VAL A 223 6.81 -3.45 -2.87
C VAL A 223 7.61 -2.98 -4.08
N GLY A 224 7.55 -1.69 -4.41
CA GLY A 224 8.27 -1.15 -5.55
C GLY A 224 9.80 -1.15 -5.35
N LEU A 225 10.29 -1.18 -4.11
CA LEU A 225 11.72 -1.40 -3.83
C LEU A 225 12.04 -2.86 -3.51
N THR A 226 11.11 -3.64 -2.94
CA THR A 226 11.43 -4.99 -2.42
C THR A 226 11.37 -6.09 -3.47
N GLN A 227 10.64 -5.90 -4.56
CA GLN A 227 10.31 -6.95 -5.54
C GLN A 227 11.27 -6.97 -6.74
N HIS A 228 12.57 -7.07 -6.43
CA HIS A 228 13.71 -7.05 -7.35
C HIS A 228 14.76 -8.05 -6.88
N THR A 229 15.63 -8.52 -7.77
CA THR A 229 16.80 -9.33 -7.39
C THR A 229 17.77 -8.64 -6.43
N THR A 230 17.72 -7.31 -6.38
CA THR A 230 18.54 -6.42 -5.54
C THR A 230 17.71 -5.68 -4.48
N GLY A 231 16.50 -6.13 -4.18
CA GLY A 231 15.55 -5.42 -3.32
C GLY A 231 16.10 -5.05 -1.94
N GLY A 232 16.96 -5.91 -1.37
CA GLY A 232 17.70 -5.60 -0.15
C GLY A 232 18.58 -4.35 -0.28
N GLU A 233 19.34 -4.24 -1.38
CA GLU A 233 20.24 -3.12 -1.64
C GLU A 233 19.51 -1.83 -2.03
N LEU A 234 18.36 -1.92 -2.72
CA LEU A 234 17.49 -0.76 -2.99
C LEU A 234 17.08 -0.07 -1.68
N ILE A 235 16.67 -0.86 -0.68
CA ILE A 235 16.28 -0.35 0.64
C ILE A 235 17.49 0.21 1.38
N ARG A 236 18.63 -0.51 1.32
CA ARG A 236 19.89 -0.08 1.94
C ARG A 236 20.33 1.28 1.42
N ALA A 237 20.21 1.55 0.12
CA ALA A 237 20.55 2.84 -0.46
C ALA A 237 19.73 4.00 0.17
N GLY A 238 18.41 3.82 0.31
CA GLY A 238 17.57 4.79 1.04
C GLY A 238 17.95 4.94 2.51
N ALA A 239 18.28 3.84 3.19
CA ALA A 239 18.70 3.87 4.60
C ALA A 239 20.05 4.56 4.80
N VAL A 240 21.01 4.36 3.89
CA VAL A 240 22.31 5.07 3.87
C VAL A 240 22.08 6.56 3.73
N LEU A 241 21.23 6.98 2.79
CA LEU A 241 20.87 8.39 2.62
C LEU A 241 20.26 9.00 3.90
N GLN A 242 19.29 8.31 4.53
CA GLN A 242 18.66 8.80 5.76
C GLN A 242 19.64 8.89 6.94
N LEU A 243 20.62 7.99 7.03
CA LEU A 243 21.68 8.06 8.04
C LEU A 243 22.64 9.23 7.79
N LEU A 244 22.98 9.51 6.53
CA LEU A 244 23.80 10.68 6.16
C LEU A 244 23.12 12.00 6.51
N LEU A 245 21.82 12.07 6.29
CA LEU A 245 21.02 13.26 6.60
C LEU A 245 20.65 13.36 8.09
N GLY A 246 20.93 12.33 8.90
CA GLY A 246 20.59 12.32 10.32
C GLY A 246 19.08 12.28 10.59
N ASN A 247 18.31 11.62 9.72
CA ASN A 247 16.85 11.59 9.78
C ASN A 247 16.27 10.38 10.55
N ILE A 248 17.10 9.40 10.90
CA ILE A 248 16.65 8.19 11.61
C ILE A 248 16.45 8.49 13.10
N GLY A 249 15.34 8.01 13.67
CA GLY A 249 14.99 8.20 15.07
C GLY A 249 14.26 9.50 15.40
N ARG A 250 14.09 10.39 14.41
CA ARG A 250 13.48 11.72 14.59
C ARG A 250 11.99 11.72 14.21
N PRO A 251 11.12 12.45 14.93
CA PRO A 251 9.76 12.71 14.49
C PRO A 251 9.74 13.37 13.09
N GLY A 252 8.90 12.86 12.19
CA GLY A 252 8.82 13.27 10.78
C GLY A 252 9.88 12.65 9.86
N GLY A 253 10.85 11.94 10.42
CA GLY A 253 11.95 11.32 9.69
C GLY A 253 11.71 9.86 9.32
N GLY A 254 12.78 9.09 9.31
CA GLY A 254 12.73 7.63 9.27
C GLY A 254 12.66 6.99 7.88
N MET A 255 12.82 5.67 7.87
CA MET A 255 12.46 4.77 6.77
C MET A 255 11.07 4.19 7.06
N ASN A 256 10.06 4.72 6.38
CA ASN A 256 8.67 4.33 6.56
C ASN A 256 8.28 3.31 5.48
N ALA A 257 8.73 2.06 5.64
CA ALA A 257 8.21 0.99 4.78
C ALA A 257 6.75 0.71 5.11
N GLU A 258 5.87 0.86 4.15
CA GLU A 258 4.44 0.61 4.30
C GLU A 258 4.18 -0.89 4.15
N ARG A 259 3.80 -1.52 5.26
CA ARG A 259 3.47 -2.95 5.30
C ARG A 259 2.18 -3.18 4.50
N GLY A 260 2.09 -4.34 3.85
CA GLY A 260 0.97 -4.74 3.00
C GLY A 260 -0.26 -5.17 3.80
N HIS A 261 -0.51 -6.48 3.90
CA HIS A 261 -1.64 -7.02 4.66
C HIS A 261 -1.71 -6.47 6.09
N ALA A 262 -2.92 -6.33 6.63
CA ALA A 262 -3.19 -5.71 7.93
C ALA A 262 -2.35 -6.26 9.09
N ASN A 263 -1.99 -7.55 9.05
CA ASN A 263 -1.18 -8.21 10.07
C ASN A 263 0.14 -8.80 9.57
N ILE A 264 0.67 -8.39 8.40
CA ILE A 264 1.94 -8.96 7.92
C ILE A 264 3.08 -8.68 8.91
N GLN A 265 3.03 -7.55 9.63
CA GLN A 265 3.98 -7.26 10.69
C GLN A 265 3.91 -8.31 11.80
N GLY A 266 2.72 -8.58 12.36
CA GLY A 266 2.53 -9.60 13.40
C GLY A 266 2.84 -11.01 12.92
N ASN A 267 2.51 -11.34 11.68
CA ASN A 267 2.85 -12.64 11.09
C ASN A 267 4.38 -12.82 10.98
N THR A 268 5.11 -11.78 10.57
CA THR A 268 6.59 -11.82 10.54
C THR A 268 7.16 -11.88 11.96
N ASP A 269 6.61 -11.11 12.90
CA ASP A 269 7.03 -11.12 14.29
C ASP A 269 6.93 -12.53 14.89
N HIS A 270 5.82 -13.23 14.62
CA HIS A 270 5.53 -14.60 15.03
C HIS A 270 6.03 -15.68 14.04
N ALA A 271 7.03 -15.34 13.22
CA ALA A 271 7.78 -16.27 12.37
C ALA A 271 7.01 -17.05 11.29
N ILE A 272 6.27 -16.33 10.44
CA ILE A 272 5.70 -16.89 9.20
C ILE A 272 6.76 -17.15 8.09
N SER A 273 8.05 -16.95 8.37
CA SER A 273 9.13 -17.17 7.41
C SER A 273 10.11 -18.25 7.91
N TRP A 274 10.67 -19.00 6.97
CA TRP A 274 11.35 -20.28 7.25
C TRP A 274 12.67 -20.13 8.02
N GLU A 275 13.28 -18.94 7.98
CA GLU A 275 14.59 -18.63 8.53
C GLU A 275 14.55 -18.07 9.96
N ILE A 276 13.36 -17.84 10.52
CA ILE A 276 13.17 -17.26 11.85
C ILE A 276 12.24 -18.10 12.75
N LEU A 277 12.31 -17.80 14.04
CA LEU A 277 11.44 -18.17 15.15
C LEU A 277 10.86 -16.89 15.77
N PRO A 278 9.78 -16.95 16.58
CA PRO A 278 9.13 -15.77 17.14
C PRO A 278 10.12 -14.78 17.79
N GLY A 279 9.87 -13.49 17.56
CA GLY A 279 10.76 -12.42 18.02
C GLY A 279 12.08 -12.35 17.25
N TYR A 280 12.08 -12.73 15.97
CA TYR A 280 13.24 -12.63 15.07
C TYR A 280 14.48 -13.42 15.53
N LEU A 281 14.28 -14.48 16.33
CA LEU A 281 15.33 -15.45 16.62
C LEU A 281 15.60 -16.25 15.35
N ARG A 282 16.85 -16.50 14.98
CA ARG A 282 17.18 -17.34 13.81
C ARG A 282 16.73 -18.78 14.03
N ILE A 283 16.19 -19.42 13.00
CA ILE A 283 16.02 -20.88 13.02
C ILE A 283 17.40 -21.55 13.19
N PRO A 284 17.56 -22.57 14.07
CA PRO A 284 18.84 -23.24 14.20
C PRO A 284 19.22 -23.99 12.93
N ALA A 285 20.49 -23.91 12.54
CA ALA A 285 21.03 -24.60 11.37
C ALA A 285 21.67 -25.95 11.75
N PRO A 286 21.84 -26.89 10.79
CA PRO A 286 22.65 -28.09 11.03
C PRO A 286 24.05 -27.74 11.56
N GLY A 287 24.54 -28.52 12.53
CA GLY A 287 25.83 -28.28 13.19
C GLY A 287 25.76 -27.37 14.42
N GLN A 288 24.65 -26.65 14.64
CA GLN A 288 24.38 -25.98 15.91
C GLN A 288 23.78 -27.01 16.89
N LEU A 289 24.64 -27.89 17.42
CA LEU A 289 24.23 -29.11 18.14
C LEU A 289 23.68 -28.86 19.55
N ASN A 290 23.86 -27.66 20.11
CA ASN A 290 23.35 -27.29 21.42
C ASN A 290 23.10 -25.78 21.50
N LEU A 291 22.48 -25.34 22.60
CA LEU A 291 22.06 -23.96 22.78
C LEU A 291 23.24 -22.98 22.77
N ASP A 292 24.39 -23.35 23.34
CA ASP A 292 25.58 -22.49 23.35
C ASP A 292 26.19 -22.31 21.96
N ALA A 293 26.28 -23.38 21.16
CA ALA A 293 26.71 -23.31 19.77
C ALA A 293 25.75 -22.44 18.92
N TYR A 294 24.44 -22.60 19.15
CA TYR A 294 23.41 -21.77 18.52
C TYR A 294 23.56 -20.29 18.86
N VAL A 295 23.67 -19.94 20.15
CA VAL A 295 23.83 -18.57 20.62
C VAL A 295 25.12 -17.97 20.07
N LYS A 296 26.24 -18.69 20.14
CA LYS A 296 27.55 -18.24 19.63
C LYS A 296 27.52 -17.90 18.14
N ALA A 297 26.75 -18.66 17.35
CA ALA A 297 26.64 -18.46 15.91
C ALA A 297 25.62 -17.38 15.51
N SER A 298 24.51 -17.27 16.27
CA SER A 298 23.35 -16.48 15.87
C SER A 298 23.26 -15.12 16.54
N ALA A 299 23.77 -14.97 17.75
CA ALA A 299 23.72 -13.71 18.49
C ALA A 299 24.63 -12.65 17.86
N ALA A 300 24.15 -11.41 17.81
CA ALA A 300 24.97 -10.27 17.39
C ALA A 300 26.18 -10.09 18.33
N LYS A 301 27.35 -9.82 17.75
CA LYS A 301 28.61 -9.69 18.48
C LYS A 301 28.94 -8.23 18.74
N ARG A 302 29.44 -7.93 19.94
CA ARG A 302 29.87 -6.59 20.31
C ARG A 302 31.20 -6.23 19.64
N SER A 303 31.26 -5.05 19.03
CA SER A 303 32.45 -4.50 18.37
C SER A 303 32.81 -3.07 18.83
N ASP A 304 32.07 -2.52 19.80
CA ASP A 304 32.35 -1.22 20.41
C ASP A 304 32.14 -1.25 21.94
N PRO A 305 33.01 -0.59 22.74
CA PRO A 305 32.86 -0.54 24.20
C PRO A 305 31.63 0.22 24.69
N ARG A 306 31.00 1.06 23.88
CA ARG A 306 29.75 1.78 24.20
C ARG A 306 28.52 1.19 23.49
N SER A 307 28.67 0.04 22.83
CA SER A 307 27.52 -0.69 22.29
C SER A 307 26.82 -1.50 23.37
N TRP A 308 25.52 -1.25 23.58
CA TRP A 308 24.71 -2.09 24.47
C TRP A 308 24.53 -3.51 23.92
N ASN A 309 24.37 -3.65 22.60
CA ASN A 309 24.12 -4.93 21.92
C ASN A 309 23.01 -5.75 22.61
N PHE A 310 21.89 -5.11 22.93
CA PHE A 310 20.83 -5.66 23.80
C PHE A 310 20.32 -7.02 23.30
N PHE A 311 20.14 -7.14 21.98
CA PHE A 311 19.69 -8.38 21.36
C PHE A 311 20.71 -9.50 21.53
N GLY A 312 21.98 -9.24 21.25
CA GLY A 312 23.04 -10.24 21.35
C GLY A 312 23.26 -10.75 22.77
N ILE A 313 23.25 -9.86 23.78
CA ILE A 313 23.48 -10.25 25.18
C ILE A 313 22.30 -11.04 25.78
N ASN A 314 21.07 -10.80 25.31
CA ASN A 314 19.86 -11.45 25.83
C ASN A 314 19.36 -12.59 24.94
N TYR A 315 20.04 -12.89 23.84
CA TYR A 315 19.62 -13.86 22.84
C TYR A 315 19.28 -15.24 23.44
N LYS A 316 20.10 -15.70 24.40
CA LYS A 316 19.86 -16.96 25.13
C LYS A 316 18.64 -16.88 26.05
N ASN A 317 18.38 -15.73 26.69
CA ASN A 317 17.22 -15.52 27.55
C ASN A 317 15.93 -15.66 26.74
N PHE A 318 15.89 -15.06 25.54
CA PHE A 318 14.75 -15.12 24.64
C PHE A 318 14.50 -16.55 24.16
N MET A 319 15.55 -17.25 23.70
CA MET A 319 15.43 -18.62 23.21
C MET A 319 14.93 -19.59 24.29
N VAL A 320 15.50 -19.53 25.50
CA VAL A 320 15.05 -20.40 26.60
C VAL A 320 13.62 -20.07 27.00
N SER A 321 13.24 -18.80 27.07
CA SER A 321 11.87 -18.40 27.43
C SER A 321 10.84 -18.86 26.40
N LEU A 322 11.19 -18.83 25.11
CA LEU A 322 10.36 -19.40 24.04
C LEU A 322 10.19 -20.91 24.21
N LEU A 323 11.29 -21.63 24.43
CA LEU A 323 11.25 -23.09 24.59
C LEU A 323 10.48 -23.53 25.84
N LYS A 324 10.62 -22.78 26.94
CA LYS A 324 9.80 -22.96 28.15
C LYS A 324 8.32 -22.71 27.88
N GLY A 325 7.98 -21.73 27.03
CA GLY A 325 6.62 -21.49 26.56
C GLY A 325 6.05 -22.70 25.81
N TRP A 326 6.77 -23.21 24.81
CA TRP A 326 6.28 -24.32 23.98
C TRP A 326 6.22 -25.67 24.69
N TYR A 327 7.27 -26.02 25.45
CA TYR A 327 7.44 -27.39 25.97
C TYR A 327 7.26 -27.50 27.49
N GLY A 328 6.98 -26.39 28.18
CA GLY A 328 6.67 -26.39 29.61
C GLY A 328 7.67 -27.19 30.44
N ASP A 329 7.17 -28.18 31.18
CA ASP A 329 7.96 -28.99 32.11
C ASP A 329 8.94 -29.94 31.41
N ALA A 330 8.72 -30.26 30.12
CA ALA A 330 9.63 -31.07 29.32
C ALA A 330 10.91 -30.29 28.92
N ALA A 331 10.86 -28.95 28.90
CA ALA A 331 12.02 -28.10 28.70
C ALA A 331 12.76 -27.89 30.03
N THR A 332 13.80 -28.70 30.25
CA THR A 332 14.65 -28.65 31.46
C THR A 332 16.08 -28.27 31.12
N LYS A 333 16.86 -27.83 32.11
CA LYS A 333 18.28 -27.56 31.89
C LYS A 333 19.05 -28.81 31.41
N LYS A 334 18.66 -30.02 31.81
CA LYS A 334 19.35 -31.27 31.47
C LYS A 334 19.27 -31.62 29.98
N ASN A 335 18.20 -31.24 29.31
CA ASN A 335 17.99 -31.47 27.87
C ASN A 335 18.04 -30.17 27.06
N GLU A 336 18.82 -29.18 27.52
CA GLU A 336 18.98 -27.90 26.83
C GLU A 336 17.63 -27.23 26.51
N PHE A 337 16.67 -27.35 27.43
CA PHE A 337 15.31 -26.84 27.29
C PHE A 337 14.57 -27.37 26.06
N ALA A 338 14.80 -28.63 25.69
CA ALA A 338 14.20 -29.25 24.51
C ALA A 338 14.61 -28.58 23.18
N PHE A 339 15.78 -27.94 23.13
CA PHE A 339 16.34 -27.33 21.91
C PHE A 339 16.47 -28.33 20.74
N ASP A 340 16.67 -29.61 21.03
CA ASP A 340 16.76 -30.66 20.01
C ASP A 340 15.43 -30.95 19.30
N PHE A 341 14.29 -30.50 19.86
CA PHE A 341 12.98 -30.63 19.23
C PHE A 341 12.77 -29.64 18.09
N ILE A 342 13.54 -28.55 18.03
CA ILE A 342 13.43 -27.55 16.97
C ILE A 342 14.00 -28.13 15.66
N PRO A 343 13.23 -28.11 14.56
CA PRO A 343 13.72 -28.54 13.25
C PRO A 343 14.88 -27.65 12.78
N LYS A 344 15.87 -28.27 12.16
CA LYS A 344 17.11 -27.61 11.70
C LYS A 344 17.22 -27.74 10.18
N PRO A 345 16.64 -26.82 9.39
CA PRO A 345 16.57 -26.97 7.94
C PRO A 345 17.98 -26.94 7.33
N ALA A 346 18.32 -28.00 6.59
CA ALA A 346 19.63 -28.10 5.92
C ALA A 346 19.69 -27.41 4.56
N LYS A 347 18.54 -26.97 4.05
CA LYS A 347 18.38 -26.35 2.74
C LYS A 347 17.38 -25.20 2.85
N ASN A 348 17.42 -24.30 1.88
CA ASN A 348 16.44 -23.25 1.72
C ASN A 348 15.01 -23.86 1.69
N ALA A 349 14.09 -23.26 2.44
CA ALA A 349 12.67 -23.62 2.46
C ALA A 349 11.78 -22.38 2.19
N SER A 350 12.32 -21.40 1.48
CA SER A 350 11.61 -20.21 1.02
C SER A 350 10.44 -20.57 0.12
N TRP A 351 9.53 -19.60 -0.06
CA TRP A 351 8.33 -19.74 -0.86
C TRP A 351 8.62 -20.32 -2.25
N MET A 352 9.57 -19.78 -3.00
CA MET A 352 9.90 -20.31 -4.34
C MET A 352 10.46 -21.74 -4.27
N THR A 353 11.16 -22.08 -3.18
CA THR A 353 11.83 -23.38 -3.05
C THR A 353 10.82 -24.49 -2.84
N ILE A 354 9.76 -24.26 -2.06
CA ILE A 354 8.74 -25.29 -1.85
C ILE A 354 8.01 -25.64 -3.17
N TYR A 355 7.70 -24.68 -4.03
CA TYR A 355 7.08 -24.97 -5.33
C TYR A 355 8.06 -25.63 -6.32
N ASP A 356 9.34 -25.25 -6.30
CA ASP A 356 10.37 -25.95 -7.05
C ASP A 356 10.51 -27.42 -6.61
N GLN A 357 10.44 -27.71 -5.30
CA GLN A 357 10.47 -29.08 -4.80
C GLN A 357 9.18 -29.85 -5.13
N ALA A 358 8.01 -29.21 -5.08
CA ALA A 358 6.75 -29.81 -5.50
C ALA A 358 6.75 -30.18 -6.99
N LEU A 359 7.24 -29.30 -7.87
CA LEU A 359 7.45 -29.59 -9.30
C LEU A 359 8.34 -30.82 -9.52
N LYS A 360 9.39 -30.96 -8.71
CA LYS A 360 10.33 -32.10 -8.75
C LYS A 360 9.77 -33.38 -8.12
N GLY A 361 8.52 -33.39 -7.65
CA GLY A 361 7.90 -34.52 -6.96
C GLY A 361 8.53 -34.84 -5.60
N LYS A 362 9.20 -33.87 -4.98
CA LYS A 362 9.90 -34.02 -3.68
C LYS A 362 9.08 -33.54 -2.48
N MET A 363 7.85 -33.07 -2.71
CA MET A 363 6.90 -32.71 -1.66
C MET A 363 5.61 -33.50 -1.83
N GLU A 364 5.11 -34.04 -0.72
CA GLU A 364 3.85 -34.80 -0.73
C GLU A 364 2.62 -33.92 -0.57
N GLY A 365 2.70 -32.84 0.19
CA GLY A 365 1.58 -31.93 0.32
C GLY A 365 1.92 -30.59 0.96
N LEU A 366 0.91 -29.73 0.99
CA LEU A 366 1.02 -28.33 1.36
C LEU A 366 -0.25 -27.87 2.11
N ILE A 367 -0.08 -27.00 3.10
CA ILE A 367 -1.18 -26.27 3.74
C ILE A 367 -1.03 -24.80 3.38
N LEU A 368 -2.06 -24.23 2.76
CA LEU A 368 -2.20 -22.81 2.48
C LEU A 368 -3.22 -22.23 3.44
N SER A 369 -2.79 -21.38 4.37
CA SER A 369 -3.68 -20.70 5.34
C SER A 369 -3.76 -19.21 5.02
N GLY A 370 -4.94 -18.74 4.61
CA GLY A 370 -5.19 -17.35 4.20
C GLY A 370 -4.31 -16.90 3.04
N MET A 371 -4.03 -17.78 2.08
CA MET A 371 -3.08 -17.53 1.00
C MET A 371 -3.48 -18.24 -0.30
N THR A 372 -3.40 -17.53 -1.43
CA THR A 372 -3.52 -18.12 -2.77
C THR A 372 -2.20 -18.09 -3.55
N ALA A 373 -1.50 -19.22 -3.56
CA ALA A 373 -0.20 -19.39 -4.18
C ALA A 373 -0.17 -19.10 -5.69
N THR A 374 -1.15 -19.62 -6.43
CA THR A 374 -1.22 -19.53 -7.90
C THR A 374 -1.35 -18.10 -8.40
N SER A 375 -1.95 -17.23 -7.60
CA SER A 375 -2.19 -15.84 -7.93
C SER A 375 -1.09 -14.90 -7.43
N ILE A 376 -0.49 -15.13 -6.26
CA ILE A 376 0.54 -14.23 -5.69
C ILE A 376 1.97 -14.61 -6.07
N GLY A 377 2.20 -15.86 -6.46
CA GLY A 377 3.52 -16.39 -6.79
C GLY A 377 4.01 -15.99 -8.18
N PRO A 378 5.32 -15.87 -8.41
CA PRO A 378 5.85 -15.68 -9.75
C PRO A 378 5.61 -16.91 -10.63
N ASP A 379 5.41 -16.69 -11.93
CA ASP A 379 5.13 -17.76 -12.90
C ASP A 379 3.94 -18.63 -12.45
N SER A 380 2.75 -18.04 -12.47
CA SER A 380 1.50 -18.72 -12.09
C SER A 380 1.32 -20.07 -12.77
N ASN A 381 1.77 -20.21 -14.02
CA ASN A 381 1.71 -21.47 -14.77
C ASN A 381 2.55 -22.55 -14.09
N ARG A 382 3.78 -22.21 -13.71
CA ARG A 382 4.69 -23.08 -12.97
C ARG A 382 4.13 -23.46 -11.60
N VAL A 383 3.53 -22.51 -10.89
CA VAL A 383 2.95 -22.76 -9.56
C VAL A 383 1.74 -23.68 -9.64
N MET A 384 0.85 -23.51 -10.63
CA MET A 384 -0.29 -24.41 -10.84
C MET A 384 0.15 -25.86 -11.13
N GLU A 385 1.19 -26.05 -11.94
CA GLU A 385 1.75 -27.38 -12.18
C GLU A 385 2.41 -27.97 -10.94
N ALA A 386 3.10 -27.14 -10.15
CA ALA A 386 3.66 -27.55 -8.87
C ALA A 386 2.59 -28.13 -7.94
N LEU A 387 1.42 -27.47 -7.86
CA LEU A 387 0.30 -27.95 -7.05
C LEU A 387 -0.23 -29.29 -7.57
N GLY A 388 -0.31 -29.47 -8.89
CA GLY A 388 -0.78 -30.72 -9.50
C GLY A 388 0.11 -31.94 -9.27
N ASN A 389 1.36 -31.73 -8.86
CA ASN A 389 2.32 -32.79 -8.52
C ASN A 389 2.26 -33.20 -7.03
N LEU A 390 1.50 -32.50 -6.20
CA LEU A 390 1.29 -32.88 -4.80
C LEU A 390 0.34 -34.08 -4.70
N LYS A 391 0.48 -34.88 -3.64
CA LYS A 391 -0.51 -35.91 -3.27
C LYS A 391 -1.74 -35.26 -2.65
N TRP A 392 -1.55 -34.26 -1.79
CA TRP A 392 -2.63 -33.54 -1.12
C TRP A 392 -2.34 -32.04 -0.96
N LEU A 393 -3.40 -31.23 -0.97
CA LEU A 393 -3.37 -29.79 -0.73
C LEU A 393 -4.49 -29.43 0.24
N VAL A 394 -4.18 -28.74 1.33
CA VAL A 394 -5.17 -28.16 2.24
C VAL A 394 -5.20 -26.65 2.03
N VAL A 395 -6.38 -26.10 1.76
CA VAL A 395 -6.61 -24.65 1.69
C VAL A 395 -7.53 -24.26 2.84
N MET A 396 -7.04 -23.42 3.74
CA MET A 396 -7.77 -22.84 4.86
C MET A 396 -8.04 -21.37 4.55
N ASP A 397 -9.25 -21.05 4.12
CA ASP A 397 -9.62 -19.69 3.71
C ASP A 397 -11.14 -19.47 3.91
N PRO A 398 -11.59 -18.25 4.24
CA PRO A 398 -13.02 -17.90 4.22
C PRO A 398 -13.63 -17.89 2.81
N LEU A 399 -12.82 -17.79 1.75
CA LEU A 399 -13.29 -17.64 0.38
C LEU A 399 -12.65 -18.67 -0.56
N PRO A 400 -13.34 -19.12 -1.63
CA PRO A 400 -12.70 -19.88 -2.69
C PRO A 400 -11.53 -19.10 -3.28
N THR A 401 -10.43 -19.77 -3.60
CA THR A 401 -9.25 -19.14 -4.17
C THR A 401 -8.84 -19.82 -5.47
N THR A 402 -8.06 -19.13 -6.29
CA THR A 402 -7.40 -19.74 -7.45
C THR A 402 -6.48 -20.90 -7.09
N SER A 403 -6.10 -21.06 -5.82
CA SER A 403 -5.35 -22.24 -5.34
C SER A 403 -6.24 -23.37 -4.86
N SER A 404 -7.45 -23.11 -4.32
CA SER A 404 -8.43 -24.17 -4.04
C SER A 404 -9.04 -24.75 -5.32
N GLU A 405 -9.18 -23.91 -6.34
CA GLU A 405 -9.83 -24.24 -7.62
C GLU A 405 -8.83 -24.59 -8.75
N PHE A 406 -7.53 -24.76 -8.46
CA PHE A 406 -6.51 -24.91 -9.52
C PHE A 406 -6.71 -26.15 -10.42
N TRP A 407 -7.30 -27.21 -9.87
CA TRP A 407 -7.47 -28.52 -10.52
C TRP A 407 -8.50 -28.49 -11.67
N HIS A 408 -9.32 -27.44 -11.74
CA HIS A 408 -10.26 -27.16 -12.83
C HIS A 408 -10.13 -25.74 -13.36
N ALA A 409 -8.95 -25.12 -13.20
CA ALA A 409 -8.66 -23.84 -13.81
C ALA A 409 -8.91 -23.89 -15.34
N PRO A 410 -9.27 -22.77 -15.98
CA PRO A 410 -9.56 -22.76 -17.42
C PRO A 410 -8.45 -23.41 -18.26
N GLY A 411 -8.80 -24.45 -19.03
CA GLY A 411 -7.86 -25.22 -19.86
C GLY A 411 -7.20 -26.42 -19.16
N VAL A 412 -7.43 -26.63 -17.87
CA VAL A 412 -6.99 -27.82 -17.14
C VAL A 412 -8.03 -28.93 -17.29
N ASN A 413 -7.58 -30.16 -17.55
CA ASN A 413 -8.44 -31.34 -17.46
C ASN A 413 -8.41 -31.90 -16.02
N PRO A 414 -9.51 -31.82 -15.26
CA PRO A 414 -9.56 -32.31 -13.88
C PRO A 414 -9.14 -33.77 -13.71
N SER A 415 -9.43 -34.63 -14.70
CA SER A 415 -9.09 -36.06 -14.62
C SER A 415 -7.57 -36.33 -14.68
N SER A 416 -6.78 -35.34 -15.07
CA SER A 416 -5.31 -35.43 -15.12
C SER A 416 -4.63 -34.97 -13.83
N VAL A 417 -5.35 -34.28 -12.95
CA VAL A 417 -4.83 -33.78 -11.68
C VAL A 417 -5.06 -34.83 -10.60
N LYS A 418 -3.98 -35.30 -9.97
CA LYS A 418 -4.03 -36.38 -8.96
C LYS A 418 -4.05 -35.88 -7.52
N THR A 419 -3.89 -34.58 -7.32
CA THR A 419 -3.85 -33.96 -5.99
C THR A 419 -5.22 -33.99 -5.34
N GLU A 420 -5.30 -34.54 -4.13
CA GLU A 420 -6.48 -34.44 -3.29
C GLU A 420 -6.54 -33.05 -2.64
N VAL A 421 -7.63 -32.30 -2.87
CA VAL A 421 -7.77 -30.93 -2.38
C VAL A 421 -8.80 -30.87 -1.26
N PHE A 422 -8.39 -30.37 -0.09
CA PHE A 422 -9.24 -30.11 1.06
C PHE A 422 -9.45 -28.59 1.21
N MET A 423 -10.63 -28.09 0.86
CA MET A 423 -11.04 -26.73 1.17
C MET A 423 -11.70 -26.70 2.56
N VAL A 424 -11.04 -26.06 3.52
CA VAL A 424 -11.49 -25.95 4.91
C VAL A 424 -11.95 -24.52 5.17
N PRO A 425 -13.26 -24.27 5.33
CA PRO A 425 -13.77 -22.91 5.53
C PRO A 425 -13.31 -22.37 6.89
N THR A 426 -12.57 -21.26 6.87
CA THR A 426 -12.16 -20.55 8.08
C THR A 426 -12.87 -19.21 8.25
N THR A 427 -12.82 -18.65 9.45
CA THR A 427 -13.46 -17.36 9.72
C THR A 427 -12.75 -16.18 9.10
N HIS A 428 -13.53 -15.23 8.57
CA HIS A 428 -13.07 -13.91 8.16
C HIS A 428 -12.73 -13.04 9.39
N TRP A 429 -12.03 -11.91 9.19
CA TRP A 429 -11.48 -11.12 10.30
C TRP A 429 -12.54 -10.51 11.24
N ILE A 430 -13.72 -10.20 10.71
CA ILE A 430 -14.85 -9.60 11.46
C ILE A 430 -15.56 -10.61 12.38
N GLU A 431 -15.35 -11.90 12.14
CA GLU A 431 -16.03 -13.01 12.82
C GLU A 431 -15.26 -13.57 14.02
N LYS A 432 -14.12 -12.96 14.36
CA LYS A 432 -13.28 -13.33 15.50
C LYS A 432 -12.81 -12.09 16.24
N ASP A 433 -12.42 -12.23 17.49
CA ASP A 433 -11.68 -11.22 18.25
C ASP A 433 -10.16 -11.33 17.97
N GLY A 434 -9.32 -10.76 18.82
CA GLY A 434 -7.86 -10.89 18.75
C GLY A 434 -7.12 -9.64 18.27
N SER A 435 -5.79 -9.73 18.22
CA SER A 435 -4.93 -8.62 17.82
C SER A 435 -4.44 -8.70 16.37
N PHE A 436 -4.21 -7.53 15.78
CA PHE A 436 -3.40 -7.37 14.57
C PHE A 436 -2.40 -6.23 14.75
N VAL A 437 -1.28 -6.29 14.05
CA VAL A 437 -0.17 -5.36 14.19
C VAL A 437 0.02 -4.56 12.91
N ASN A 438 -0.21 -3.25 13.01
CA ASN A 438 -0.11 -2.36 11.86
C ASN A 438 1.35 -2.04 11.49
N SER A 439 1.54 -1.30 10.39
CA SER A 439 2.87 -0.91 9.89
C SER A 439 3.72 -0.10 10.89
N GLY A 440 3.09 0.60 11.83
CA GLY A 440 3.75 1.35 12.91
C GLY A 440 4.09 0.50 14.14
N ARG A 441 3.94 -0.84 14.07
CA ARG A 441 4.12 -1.82 15.15
C ARG A 441 3.06 -1.77 16.25
N TRP A 442 1.94 -1.07 16.03
CA TRP A 442 0.86 -1.00 17.00
C TRP A 442 0.06 -2.29 16.92
N SER A 443 0.16 -3.11 17.96
CA SER A 443 -0.71 -4.26 18.19
C SER A 443 -2.04 -3.77 18.77
N GLN A 444 -3.10 -3.99 18.01
CA GLN A 444 -4.44 -3.47 18.28
C GLN A 444 -5.40 -4.64 18.44
N TRP A 445 -6.09 -4.69 19.59
CA TRP A 445 -7.16 -5.65 19.81
C TRP A 445 -8.45 -5.22 19.11
N LYS A 446 -9.14 -6.18 18.51
CA LYS A 446 -10.52 -6.01 18.03
C LYS A 446 -11.41 -7.07 18.67
N ASP A 447 -12.68 -6.71 18.81
CA ASP A 447 -13.70 -7.63 19.26
C ASP A 447 -14.38 -8.30 18.05
N GLN A 448 -14.94 -9.48 18.29
CA GLN A 448 -15.80 -10.15 17.32
C GLN A 448 -17.07 -9.32 17.09
N VAL A 449 -17.41 -9.06 15.83
CA VAL A 449 -18.60 -8.28 15.47
C VAL A 449 -19.73 -9.18 14.95
N LEU A 450 -19.38 -10.25 14.23
CA LEU A 450 -20.33 -11.23 13.69
C LEU A 450 -19.98 -12.65 14.19
N PRO A 451 -20.96 -13.55 14.36
CA PRO A 451 -20.65 -14.97 14.54
C PRO A 451 -20.02 -15.55 13.25
N PRO A 452 -19.25 -16.65 13.34
CA PRO A 452 -18.79 -17.38 12.15
C PRO A 452 -19.95 -17.77 11.23
N GLU A 453 -19.81 -17.53 9.93
CA GLU A 453 -20.82 -17.92 8.94
C GLU A 453 -20.83 -19.44 8.68
N GLY A 454 -22.03 -20.03 8.62
CA GLY A 454 -22.21 -21.45 8.34
C GLY A 454 -21.48 -22.37 9.32
N ASN A 455 -20.58 -23.22 8.78
CA ASN A 455 -19.74 -24.13 9.57
C ASN A 455 -18.27 -23.69 9.61
N ALA A 456 -17.98 -22.42 9.30
CA ALA A 456 -16.62 -21.90 9.36
C ALA A 456 -16.06 -21.99 10.78
N ARG A 457 -14.75 -22.27 10.88
CA ARG A 457 -14.05 -22.37 12.18
C ARG A 457 -12.89 -21.39 12.22
N HIS A 458 -12.51 -20.91 13.40
CA HIS A 458 -11.30 -20.11 13.53
C HIS A 458 -10.06 -20.92 13.11
N ASP A 459 -9.11 -20.27 12.46
CA ASP A 459 -7.91 -20.91 11.91
C ASP A 459 -7.13 -21.67 12.99
N HIS A 460 -6.96 -21.06 14.16
CA HIS A 460 -6.26 -21.65 15.30
C HIS A 460 -7.02 -22.84 15.92
N TRP A 461 -8.35 -22.91 15.82
CA TRP A 461 -9.12 -24.08 16.24
C TRP A 461 -8.94 -25.24 15.28
N VAL A 462 -8.88 -24.97 13.97
CA VAL A 462 -8.62 -26.00 12.96
C VAL A 462 -7.24 -26.60 13.18
N LEU A 463 -6.21 -25.76 13.37
CA LEU A 463 -4.83 -26.22 13.61
C LEU A 463 -4.70 -26.97 14.94
N ALA A 464 -5.35 -26.51 16.02
CA ALA A 464 -5.31 -27.17 17.32
C ALA A 464 -6.01 -28.55 17.31
N ASP A 465 -7.18 -28.66 16.66
CA ASP A 465 -7.89 -29.92 16.46
C ASP A 465 -7.07 -30.89 15.59
N LEU A 466 -6.50 -30.40 14.47
CA LEU A 466 -5.62 -31.20 13.62
C LEU A 466 -4.40 -31.72 14.40
N PHE A 467 -3.73 -30.85 15.17
CA PHE A 467 -2.60 -31.25 16.01
C PHE A 467 -3.00 -32.29 17.05
N SER A 468 -4.16 -32.13 17.71
CA SER A 468 -4.70 -33.11 18.67
C SER A 468 -4.91 -34.49 18.03
N ARG A 469 -5.45 -34.54 16.82
CA ARG A 469 -5.64 -35.79 16.05
C ARG A 469 -4.32 -36.44 15.67
N VAL A 470 -3.35 -35.65 15.18
CA VAL A 470 -2.00 -36.15 14.87
C VAL A 470 -1.34 -36.70 16.13
N LYS A 471 -1.39 -35.97 17.25
CA LYS A 471 -0.87 -36.41 18.54
C LYS A 471 -1.49 -37.74 18.98
N LYS A 472 -2.82 -37.89 18.85
CA LYS A 472 -3.51 -39.15 19.14
C LYS A 472 -3.06 -40.30 18.24
N LEU A 473 -2.83 -40.06 16.95
CA LEU A 473 -2.31 -41.09 16.04
C LEU A 473 -0.92 -41.54 16.44
N TYR A 474 -0.01 -40.62 16.76
CA TYR A 474 1.33 -40.96 17.26
C TYR A 474 1.29 -41.72 18.59
N GLN A 475 0.35 -41.40 19.49
CA GLN A 475 0.16 -42.14 20.74
C GLN A 475 -0.31 -43.58 20.50
N GLN A 476 -1.19 -43.79 19.52
CA GLN A 476 -1.77 -45.10 19.23
C GLN A 476 -0.87 -45.98 18.38
N GLN A 477 -0.12 -45.39 17.45
CA GLN A 477 0.57 -46.11 16.39
C GLN A 477 2.10 -45.97 16.46
N GLY A 478 2.62 -45.10 17.33
CA GLY A 478 4.01 -44.69 17.30
C GLY A 478 4.34 -43.87 16.06
N GLY A 479 5.64 -43.73 15.76
CA GLY A 479 6.10 -43.00 14.59
C GLY A 479 7.56 -42.59 14.71
N LYS A 480 8.10 -41.95 13.66
CA LYS A 480 9.46 -41.42 13.70
C LYS A 480 9.50 -40.19 14.60
N PHE A 481 10.36 -40.23 15.61
CA PHE A 481 10.65 -39.14 16.54
C PHE A 481 9.38 -38.44 17.11
N PRO A 482 8.59 -39.15 17.93
CA PRO A 482 7.32 -38.64 18.47
C PRO A 482 7.50 -37.53 19.53
N ASP A 483 8.67 -37.46 20.17
CA ASP A 483 8.98 -36.61 21.32
C ASP A 483 8.52 -35.15 21.18
N PRO A 484 8.85 -34.39 20.12
CA PRO A 484 8.38 -33.01 19.96
C PRO A 484 6.85 -32.88 19.93
N ILE A 485 6.14 -33.82 19.32
CA ILE A 485 4.67 -33.82 19.23
C ILE A 485 4.06 -34.12 20.61
N MET A 486 4.65 -35.06 21.35
CA MET A 486 4.18 -35.43 22.68
C MET A 486 4.43 -34.31 23.71
N ALA A 487 5.58 -33.65 23.61
CA ALA A 487 6.03 -32.63 24.56
C ALA A 487 5.42 -31.24 24.31
N LEU A 488 5.01 -30.90 23.09
CA LEU A 488 4.40 -29.60 22.81
C LEU A 488 3.15 -29.40 23.66
N THR A 489 3.08 -28.26 24.33
CA THR A 489 2.00 -27.92 25.25
C THR A 489 0.95 -27.03 24.56
N LEU A 490 -0.31 -27.24 24.92
CA LEU A 490 -1.45 -26.38 24.58
C LEU A 490 -2.27 -26.20 25.86
N LYS A 491 -1.68 -25.50 26.84
CA LYS A 491 -2.23 -25.34 28.21
C LYS A 491 -3.36 -24.30 28.24
N TYR A 492 -4.38 -24.50 27.40
CA TYR A 492 -5.57 -23.67 27.29
C TYR A 492 -6.75 -24.36 27.96
N LYS A 493 -7.80 -23.60 28.31
CA LYS A 493 -9.03 -24.15 28.90
C LYS A 493 -9.64 -25.27 28.04
N ASP A 494 -9.67 -25.05 26.72
CA ASP A 494 -9.95 -26.08 25.72
C ASP A 494 -8.78 -26.11 24.73
N ALA A 495 -7.94 -27.15 24.82
CA ALA A 495 -6.77 -27.31 23.97
C ALA A 495 -7.09 -27.48 22.48
N THR A 496 -8.35 -27.79 22.11
CA THR A 496 -8.80 -27.88 20.71
C THR A 496 -9.48 -26.59 20.22
N LYS A 497 -9.82 -25.69 21.15
CA LYS A 497 -10.44 -24.38 20.87
C LYS A 497 -9.82 -23.28 21.73
N PRO A 498 -8.50 -23.04 21.62
CA PRO A 498 -7.86 -21.99 22.37
C PRO A 498 -8.50 -20.63 22.11
N GLN A 499 -8.64 -19.80 23.14
CA GLN A 499 -9.10 -18.43 22.96
C GLN A 499 -7.91 -17.52 22.62
N LEU A 500 -8.14 -16.52 21.75
CA LEU A 500 -7.08 -15.59 21.36
C LEU A 500 -6.57 -14.76 22.55
N ASP A 501 -7.40 -14.52 23.57
CA ASP A 501 -6.97 -13.88 24.83
C ASP A 501 -5.96 -14.74 25.59
N GLU A 502 -6.16 -16.07 25.65
CA GLU A 502 -5.19 -16.99 26.28
C GLU A 502 -3.87 -17.02 25.51
N ILE A 503 -3.94 -17.07 24.17
CA ILE A 503 -2.77 -17.04 23.29
C ILE A 503 -2.00 -15.72 23.47
N ALA A 504 -2.68 -14.57 23.59
CA ALA A 504 -2.03 -13.29 23.81
C ALA A 504 -1.26 -13.23 25.13
N GLN A 505 -1.78 -13.87 26.19
CA GLN A 505 -1.09 -13.99 27.47
C GLN A 505 0.15 -14.90 27.37
N GLU A 506 0.06 -16.01 26.63
CA GLU A 506 1.21 -16.88 26.35
C GLU A 506 2.29 -16.15 25.56
N ILE A 507 1.91 -15.42 24.51
CA ILE A 507 2.80 -14.59 23.70
C ILE A 507 3.54 -13.57 24.60
N ASN A 508 2.83 -12.89 25.50
CA ASN A 508 3.44 -11.97 26.47
C ASN A 508 4.43 -12.68 27.41
N GLY A 509 4.04 -13.83 27.96
CA GLY A 509 4.86 -14.65 28.85
C GLY A 509 4.62 -14.43 30.34
N PHE A 510 5.20 -15.34 31.15
CA PHE A 510 5.03 -15.42 32.61
C PHE A 510 6.37 -15.58 33.34
N ASP A 511 6.44 -15.06 34.55
CA ASP A 511 7.44 -15.46 35.55
C ASP A 511 6.91 -16.70 36.28
N LEU A 512 7.55 -17.85 36.05
CA LEU A 512 7.11 -19.14 36.59
C LEU A 512 7.36 -19.27 38.10
N THR A 513 8.18 -18.40 38.70
CA THR A 513 8.42 -18.40 40.15
C THR A 513 7.33 -17.69 40.93
N THR A 514 6.66 -16.72 40.29
CA THR A 514 5.59 -15.92 40.92
C THR A 514 4.21 -16.18 40.34
N GLY A 515 4.12 -16.79 39.15
CA GLY A 515 2.88 -16.98 38.40
C GLY A 515 2.36 -15.72 37.71
N LYS A 516 3.08 -14.59 37.80
CA LYS A 516 2.66 -13.30 37.24
C LYS A 516 3.00 -13.18 35.77
N ARG A 517 2.22 -12.38 35.02
CA ARG A 517 2.55 -12.05 33.63
C ARG A 517 3.74 -11.10 33.58
N MET A 518 4.61 -11.34 32.61
CA MET A 518 5.82 -10.53 32.42
C MET A 518 5.45 -9.10 32.01
N ALA A 519 6.05 -8.11 32.68
CA ALA A 519 5.86 -6.68 32.37
C ALA A 519 6.92 -6.13 31.39
N THR A 520 8.04 -6.83 31.22
CA THR A 520 9.13 -6.40 30.34
C THR A 520 10.01 -7.58 29.91
N PHE A 521 10.45 -7.57 28.65
CA PHE A 521 11.41 -8.56 28.16
C PHE A 521 12.79 -8.46 28.83
N ALA A 522 13.10 -7.33 29.47
CA ALA A 522 14.37 -7.16 30.18
C ALA A 522 14.50 -8.08 31.41
N ALA A 523 13.39 -8.66 31.87
CA ALA A 523 13.35 -9.59 32.99
C ALA A 523 13.35 -11.07 32.56
N LEU A 524 13.37 -11.37 31.26
CA LEU A 524 13.46 -12.76 30.76
C LEU A 524 14.82 -13.36 31.11
N LYS A 525 14.84 -14.66 31.44
CA LYS A 525 16.04 -15.37 31.93
C LYS A 525 16.28 -16.66 31.18
N SER A 526 17.55 -17.04 31.05
CA SER A 526 17.98 -18.30 30.44
C SER A 526 18.04 -19.49 31.41
N ASP A 527 17.56 -19.35 32.64
CA ASP A 527 17.57 -20.42 33.66
C ASP A 527 16.30 -21.30 33.62
N GLY A 528 15.33 -20.94 32.77
CA GLY A 528 14.08 -21.64 32.62
C GLY A 528 12.96 -21.16 33.56
N SER A 529 13.17 -20.08 34.30
CA SER A 529 12.18 -19.50 35.22
C SER A 529 11.18 -18.55 34.57
N THR A 530 11.33 -18.25 33.28
CA THR A 530 10.43 -17.36 32.52
C THR A 530 9.94 -18.02 31.24
N THR A 531 8.75 -17.63 30.78
CA THR A 531 8.23 -17.95 29.45
C THR A 531 8.02 -16.67 28.64
N ALA A 532 8.03 -16.79 27.31
CA ALA A 532 7.53 -15.78 26.37
C ALA A 532 7.29 -16.45 25.02
N GLY A 533 6.05 -16.46 24.53
CA GLY A 533 5.76 -16.95 23.18
C GLY A 533 6.35 -16.06 22.09
N ASP A 534 6.51 -14.77 22.37
CA ASP A 534 7.32 -13.85 21.57
C ASP A 534 7.89 -12.72 22.46
N TRP A 535 9.22 -12.67 22.59
CA TRP A 535 9.87 -11.74 23.53
C TRP A 535 9.63 -10.27 23.18
N ILE A 536 9.43 -9.91 21.90
CA ILE A 536 9.16 -8.50 21.57
C ILE A 536 7.76 -8.05 22.01
N TYR A 537 6.84 -8.99 22.27
CA TYR A 537 5.48 -8.75 22.80
C TYR A 537 5.42 -8.77 24.33
N THR A 538 6.48 -9.17 25.03
CA THR A 538 6.53 -9.12 26.49
C THR A 538 6.37 -7.69 27.00
N GLY A 539 5.30 -7.44 27.76
CA GLY A 539 4.84 -6.12 28.19
C GLY A 539 3.57 -5.64 27.48
N SER A 540 3.03 -6.40 26.51
CA SER A 540 1.73 -6.12 25.88
C SER A 540 0.53 -6.55 26.73
N TYR A 541 0.71 -7.56 27.58
CA TYR A 541 -0.34 -8.12 28.45
C TYR A 541 0.18 -8.39 29.87
N PRO A 542 0.64 -7.37 30.61
CA PRO A 542 1.01 -7.49 32.02
C PRO A 542 -0.21 -7.77 32.92
N ASP A 543 0.03 -7.97 34.22
CA ASP A 543 -1.04 -8.17 35.21
C ASP A 543 -2.07 -7.02 35.26
N SER A 544 -1.68 -5.80 34.87
CA SER A 544 -2.60 -4.66 34.75
C SER A 544 -3.62 -4.78 33.62
N GLY A 545 -3.52 -5.80 32.76
CA GLY A 545 -4.47 -6.10 31.69
C GLY A 545 -3.88 -6.00 30.28
N ASN A 546 -4.73 -6.28 29.28
CA ASN A 546 -4.37 -6.27 27.87
C ASN A 546 -4.14 -4.82 27.38
N LEU A 547 -2.88 -4.40 27.23
CA LEU A 547 -2.58 -3.04 26.79
C LEU A 547 -2.95 -2.78 25.32
N MET A 548 -3.15 -3.84 24.52
CA MET A 548 -3.56 -3.74 23.12
C MET A 548 -5.03 -3.30 22.97
N GLN A 549 -5.83 -3.41 24.04
CA GLN A 549 -7.23 -2.96 24.08
C GLN A 549 -7.40 -1.48 24.44
N ARG A 550 -6.32 -0.77 24.82
CA ARG A 550 -6.46 0.62 25.27
C ARG A 550 -6.99 1.53 24.16
N ARG A 551 -8.00 2.34 24.48
CA ARG A 551 -8.61 3.34 23.57
C ARG A 551 -8.53 4.77 24.10
N ASN A 552 -7.77 4.97 25.19
CA ASN A 552 -7.73 6.24 25.90
C ASN A 552 -6.88 7.28 25.17
N GLY A 553 -7.24 8.55 25.33
CA GLY A 553 -6.40 9.69 24.95
C GLY A 553 -6.70 10.29 23.58
N ILE A 554 -7.80 9.88 22.93
CA ILE A 554 -8.35 10.58 21.75
C ILE A 554 -9.28 11.73 22.12
N GLN A 555 -9.89 11.67 23.29
CA GLN A 555 -10.77 12.70 23.84
C GLN A 555 -10.01 13.97 24.25
N ASP A 556 -8.73 13.82 24.63
CA ASP A 556 -7.83 14.92 24.94
C ASP A 556 -6.42 14.59 24.40
N PRO A 557 -6.19 14.83 23.09
CA PRO A 557 -4.91 14.59 22.44
C PRO A 557 -3.72 15.27 23.10
N THR A 558 -3.90 16.51 23.56
CA THR A 558 -2.82 17.31 24.15
C THR A 558 -2.38 16.74 25.49
N LYS A 559 -3.32 16.25 26.30
CA LYS A 559 -2.98 15.57 27.55
C LYS A 559 -2.35 14.20 27.34
N ASN A 560 -2.81 13.44 26.33
CA ASN A 560 -2.28 12.12 26.01
C ASN A 560 -0.85 12.19 25.46
N ASP A 561 -0.60 13.14 24.55
CA ASP A 561 0.70 13.38 23.96
C ASP A 561 1.04 14.88 23.99
N PRO A 562 1.61 15.37 25.11
CA PRO A 562 1.98 16.78 25.28
C PRO A 562 3.02 17.28 24.28
N THR A 563 3.74 16.37 23.60
CA THR A 563 4.71 16.75 22.57
C THR A 563 4.04 17.17 21.26
N GLY A 564 2.80 16.73 21.02
CA GLY A 564 2.07 16.93 19.77
C GLY A 564 2.56 16.08 18.60
N MET A 565 3.62 15.26 18.77
CA MET A 565 4.27 14.51 17.69
C MET A 565 3.43 13.34 17.17
N GLY A 566 2.46 12.87 17.95
CA GLY A 566 1.51 11.83 17.57
C GLY A 566 1.82 10.44 18.13
N PHE A 567 2.53 10.35 19.26
CA PHE A 567 2.90 9.09 19.89
C PHE A 567 1.70 8.32 20.46
N TYR A 568 0.75 9.02 21.09
CA TYR A 568 -0.48 8.45 21.65
C TYR A 568 -0.20 7.20 22.50
N PRO A 569 0.62 7.30 23.56
CA PRO A 569 1.12 6.14 24.29
C PRO A 569 0.02 5.30 24.95
N THR A 570 -1.19 5.86 25.17
CA THR A 570 -2.35 5.15 25.72
C THR A 570 -3.34 4.62 24.68
N TRP A 571 -3.03 4.70 23.38
CA TRP A 571 -3.80 4.02 22.33
C TRP A 571 -3.10 2.72 21.92
N ALA A 572 -3.79 1.60 22.10
CA ALA A 572 -3.28 0.25 21.87
C ALA A 572 -1.90 0.05 22.55
N TRP A 573 -1.04 -0.78 21.98
CA TRP A 573 0.34 -0.95 22.44
C TRP A 573 1.28 -1.20 21.26
N SER A 574 2.48 -0.62 21.28
CA SER A 574 3.46 -0.79 20.19
C SER A 574 4.66 -1.60 20.66
N TRP A 575 5.07 -2.65 19.95
CA TRP A 575 6.35 -3.27 20.28
C TRP A 575 7.52 -2.42 19.71
N PRO A 576 8.69 -2.38 20.37
CA PRO A 576 8.97 -2.94 21.68
C PRO A 576 8.59 -1.95 22.82
N LEU A 577 8.01 -2.46 23.92
CA LEU A 577 7.71 -1.70 25.16
C LEU A 577 7.05 -0.34 24.95
N ASN A 578 6.11 -0.25 24.01
CA ASN A 578 5.34 0.94 23.67
C ASN A 578 6.13 2.09 23.00
N ARG A 579 7.36 1.84 22.54
CA ARG A 579 8.21 2.78 21.78
C ARG A 579 7.61 3.05 20.39
N ARG A 580 7.22 4.31 20.14
CA ARG A 580 6.49 4.68 18.92
C ARG A 580 7.44 5.03 17.78
N VAL A 581 8.56 5.69 18.08
CA VAL A 581 9.66 5.93 17.13
C VAL A 581 10.88 5.11 17.55
N LEU A 582 11.32 4.19 16.70
CA LEU A 582 12.56 3.42 16.94
C LEU A 582 13.78 4.32 16.85
N TYR A 583 14.84 3.95 17.57
CA TYR A 583 16.13 4.65 17.55
C TYR A 583 16.05 6.10 18.05
N ASN A 584 15.02 6.45 18.83
CA ASN A 584 14.73 7.83 19.21
C ASN A 584 15.81 8.50 20.08
N ARG A 585 16.78 7.75 20.65
CA ARG A 585 18.01 8.36 21.20
C ARG A 585 18.78 9.17 20.15
N ALA A 586 18.73 8.78 18.88
CA ALA A 586 19.34 9.51 17.77
C ALA A 586 18.60 10.83 17.43
N SER A 587 17.44 11.10 18.03
CA SER A 587 16.73 12.39 17.90
C SER A 587 17.31 13.53 18.74
N ALA A 588 18.27 13.21 19.61
CA ALA A 588 18.95 14.16 20.47
C ALA A 588 20.46 14.17 20.23
N ASP A 589 21.08 15.31 20.50
CA ASP A 589 22.51 15.52 20.43
C ASP A 589 23.30 14.74 21.52
N LEU A 590 24.60 15.02 21.61
CA LEU A 590 25.48 14.38 22.57
C LEU A 590 25.20 14.80 24.02
N ASP A 591 24.56 15.95 24.23
CA ASP A 591 24.15 16.47 25.55
C ASP A 591 22.70 16.08 25.92
N GLY A 592 21.98 15.43 25.00
CA GLY A 592 20.60 14.98 25.19
C GLY A 592 19.54 16.04 24.88
N ASN A 593 19.90 17.10 24.16
CA ASN A 593 18.94 18.08 23.64
C ASN A 593 18.40 17.61 22.28
N PRO A 594 17.10 17.78 21.99
CA PRO A 594 16.56 17.53 20.66
C PRO A 594 17.28 18.36 19.60
N TRP A 595 17.59 17.77 18.43
CA TRP A 595 18.16 18.51 17.29
C TRP A 595 17.27 19.67 16.84
N ASP A 596 15.96 19.50 17.00
CA ASP A 596 14.93 20.49 16.75
C ASP A 596 13.96 20.49 17.93
N THR A 597 13.90 21.60 18.65
CA THR A 597 13.02 21.77 19.82
C THR A 597 11.54 21.79 19.47
N THR A 598 11.17 22.03 18.21
CA THR A 598 9.79 21.97 17.70
C THR A 598 9.36 20.54 17.33
N ARG A 599 10.32 19.60 17.26
CA ARG A 599 10.09 18.16 17.03
C ARG A 599 10.81 17.31 18.08
N PRO A 600 10.46 17.46 19.37
CA PRO A 600 11.09 16.69 20.42
C PRO A 600 10.68 15.20 20.28
N GLY A 601 11.64 14.34 19.95
CA GLY A 601 11.48 12.89 20.08
C GLY A 601 11.57 12.48 21.55
N ILE A 602 12.80 12.47 22.06
CA ILE A 602 13.09 12.42 23.50
C ILE A 602 14.10 13.51 23.90
N LYS A 603 14.10 13.89 25.17
CA LYS A 603 15.03 14.85 25.77
C LYS A 603 15.53 14.35 27.12
N TRP A 604 16.79 14.61 27.45
CA TRP A 604 17.31 14.38 28.79
C TRP A 604 16.84 15.49 29.76
N ASP A 605 16.09 15.11 30.78
CA ASP A 605 15.76 15.97 31.92
C ASP A 605 16.81 15.77 33.00
N ALA A 606 17.77 16.70 33.06
CA ALA A 606 18.86 16.66 34.04
C ALA A 606 18.36 16.78 35.49
N ALA A 607 17.25 17.50 35.74
CA ALA A 607 16.69 17.66 37.08
C ALA A 607 16.08 16.34 37.59
N GLN A 608 15.51 15.54 36.67
CA GLN A 608 14.92 14.24 37.00
C GLN A 608 15.86 13.06 36.70
N SER A 609 17.04 13.31 36.13
CA SER A 609 18.01 12.28 35.68
C SER A 609 17.36 11.19 34.82
N LYS A 610 16.52 11.60 33.86
CA LYS A 610 15.75 10.67 33.00
C LYS A 610 15.46 11.23 31.62
N TRP A 611 15.20 10.34 30.66
CA TRP A 611 14.65 10.71 29.36
C TRP A 611 13.13 10.94 29.44
N VAL A 612 12.65 12.01 28.79
CA VAL A 612 11.22 12.37 28.66
C VAL A 612 10.84 12.53 27.18
N GLY A 613 9.56 12.36 26.83
CA GLY A 613 9.05 12.37 25.46
C GLY A 613 8.34 11.05 25.12
N ASP A 614 8.64 10.47 23.95
CA ASP A 614 8.33 9.06 23.67
C ASP A 614 9.03 8.12 24.67
N VAL A 615 8.63 6.85 24.72
CA VAL A 615 9.38 5.83 25.47
C VAL A 615 10.78 5.72 24.85
N PRO A 616 11.87 5.88 25.63
CA PRO A 616 13.21 5.85 25.06
C PRO A 616 13.54 4.46 24.50
N ASP A 617 14.01 4.42 23.26
CA ASP A 617 14.68 3.25 22.65
C ASP A 617 16.12 3.14 23.15
N TYR A 618 16.23 3.17 24.47
CA TYR A 618 17.44 3.43 25.22
C TYR A 618 17.12 3.23 26.72
N PRO A 619 18.10 3.02 27.62
CA PRO A 619 17.79 2.99 29.05
C PRO A 619 17.16 4.31 29.49
N PRO A 620 16.07 4.31 30.27
CA PRO A 620 15.34 5.54 30.62
C PRO A 620 16.05 6.38 31.69
N THR A 621 16.85 5.74 32.55
CA THR A 621 17.49 6.35 33.73
C THR A 621 18.85 5.70 34.04
N GLY A 622 19.68 6.40 34.81
CA GLY A 622 20.94 5.89 35.35
C GLY A 622 22.19 6.18 34.49
N PRO A 623 23.38 5.75 34.94
CA PRO A 623 24.66 6.15 34.34
C PRO A 623 24.89 5.72 32.89
N THR A 624 24.20 4.69 32.41
CA THR A 624 24.24 4.25 31.01
C THR A 624 23.26 5.01 30.11
N SER A 625 22.39 5.83 30.71
CA SER A 625 21.42 6.69 30.01
C SER A 625 21.82 8.16 29.97
N ASP A 626 22.61 8.63 30.94
CA ASP A 626 23.02 10.03 31.07
C ASP A 626 23.96 10.42 29.91
N PRO A 627 23.59 11.38 29.05
CA PRO A 627 24.40 11.80 27.91
C PRO A 627 25.82 12.25 28.28
N LYS A 628 26.01 12.78 29.49
CA LYS A 628 27.32 13.29 29.98
C LYS A 628 28.18 12.21 30.62
N SER A 629 27.61 11.02 30.83
CA SER A 629 28.34 9.90 31.42
C SER A 629 29.25 9.23 30.39
N PRO A 630 30.52 8.91 30.74
CA PRO A 630 31.38 8.11 29.87
C PRO A 630 30.88 6.68 29.66
N LYS A 631 29.87 6.25 30.45
CA LYS A 631 29.22 4.95 30.37
C LYS A 631 27.97 4.94 29.50
N ALA A 632 27.62 6.07 28.89
CA ALA A 632 26.45 6.18 28.02
C ALA A 632 26.54 5.25 26.81
N TRP A 633 25.42 4.61 26.47
CA TRP A 633 25.32 3.76 25.29
C TRP A 633 25.22 4.52 23.97
N LEU A 634 25.51 3.84 22.87
CA LEU A 634 25.26 4.37 21.53
C LEU A 634 23.79 4.12 21.10
N PRO A 635 23.22 4.95 20.21
CA PRO A 635 21.76 5.01 20.00
C PRO A 635 21.12 3.79 19.33
N PHE A 636 21.88 2.95 18.61
CA PHE A 636 21.33 1.80 17.90
C PHE A 636 21.55 0.52 18.72
N ILE A 637 20.71 0.34 19.73
CA ILE A 637 20.91 -0.63 20.82
C ILE A 637 20.93 -2.10 20.39
N MET A 638 20.39 -2.40 19.20
CA MET A 638 20.32 -3.76 18.64
C MET A 638 21.58 -4.14 17.85
N ASN A 639 22.42 -3.16 17.49
CA ASN A 639 23.61 -3.40 16.68
C ASN A 639 24.83 -3.69 17.56
N GLY A 640 25.71 -4.58 17.09
CA GLY A 640 26.97 -4.91 17.75
C GLY A 640 27.91 -3.71 17.93
N GLU A 641 27.85 -2.78 16.99
CA GLU A 641 28.60 -1.52 16.95
C GLU A 641 27.91 -0.40 17.75
N GLY A 642 26.63 -0.55 18.10
CA GLY A 642 25.81 0.48 18.74
C GLY A 642 25.41 1.66 17.83
N VAL A 643 25.79 1.65 16.55
CA VAL A 643 25.56 2.72 15.56
C VAL A 643 24.81 2.22 14.32
N GLY A 644 24.25 3.13 13.53
CA GLY A 644 23.67 2.83 12.21
C GLY A 644 24.75 2.45 11.19
N ARG A 645 24.45 1.48 10.32
CA ARG A 645 25.43 0.97 9.33
C ARG A 645 25.26 1.67 7.99
N LEU A 646 26.23 2.49 7.60
CA LEU A 646 26.42 2.96 6.23
C LEU A 646 27.02 1.82 5.37
N PHE A 647 28.00 1.12 5.91
CA PHE A 647 28.61 -0.09 5.35
C PHE A 647 28.17 -1.32 6.16
N SER A 648 27.71 -2.41 5.52
CA SER A 648 27.11 -3.55 6.24
C SER A 648 27.56 -4.91 5.70
N THR A 649 28.13 -5.77 6.54
CA THR A 649 28.48 -7.16 6.17
C THR A 649 27.30 -8.13 6.23
N SER A 650 26.07 -7.62 6.40
CA SER A 650 24.87 -8.47 6.55
C SER A 650 24.18 -8.76 5.21
N MET A 651 24.60 -8.10 4.14
CA MET A 651 24.08 -8.26 2.78
C MET A 651 25.00 -9.21 2.02
N VAL A 652 24.45 -10.15 1.26
CA VAL A 652 25.26 -11.18 0.56
C VAL A 652 25.78 -10.69 -0.80
N ASP A 653 25.19 -9.63 -1.33
CA ASP A 653 25.40 -9.00 -2.63
C ASP A 653 26.31 -7.74 -2.57
N GLY A 654 26.65 -7.26 -1.39
CA GLY A 654 27.69 -6.24 -1.20
C GLY A 654 27.53 -5.42 0.08
N PRO A 655 28.62 -4.84 0.63
CA PRO A 655 28.50 -4.04 1.85
C PRO A 655 28.02 -2.60 1.63
N LEU A 656 28.08 -2.13 0.38
CA LEU A 656 27.54 -0.87 -0.10
C LEU A 656 26.62 -1.15 -1.29
N PRO A 657 25.45 -0.49 -1.40
CA PRO A 657 24.56 -0.64 -2.54
C PRO A 657 25.24 -0.36 -3.87
N GLU A 658 25.05 -1.25 -4.84
CA GLU A 658 25.49 -1.11 -6.22
C GLU A 658 24.34 -1.36 -7.19
N HIS A 659 24.25 -0.57 -8.26
CA HIS A 659 23.23 -0.75 -9.29
C HIS A 659 23.54 -1.98 -10.13
N TYR A 660 22.64 -2.95 -10.12
CA TYR A 660 22.57 -4.03 -11.11
C TYR A 660 21.23 -3.96 -11.83
N GLU A 661 21.23 -4.35 -13.10
CA GLU A 661 20.01 -4.46 -13.89
C GLU A 661 19.13 -5.63 -13.42
N PRO A 662 17.79 -5.51 -13.56
CA PRO A 662 16.87 -6.64 -13.46
C PRO A 662 17.32 -7.80 -14.38
N MET A 663 16.92 -9.03 -14.06
CA MET A 663 17.33 -10.20 -14.87
C MET A 663 16.84 -10.11 -16.31
N GLU A 664 15.67 -9.49 -16.50
CA GLU A 664 15.16 -9.12 -17.81
C GLU A 664 15.22 -7.60 -17.95
N SER A 665 16.24 -7.08 -18.63
CA SER A 665 16.45 -5.64 -18.82
C SER A 665 16.51 -5.25 -20.30
N PRO A 666 15.96 -4.07 -20.69
CA PRO A 666 16.05 -3.57 -22.06
C PRO A 666 17.46 -3.12 -22.47
N ILE A 667 18.38 -2.95 -21.50
CA ILE A 667 19.77 -2.54 -21.73
C ILE A 667 20.74 -3.35 -20.87
N LYS A 668 22.03 -3.27 -21.21
CA LYS A 668 23.11 -3.68 -20.30
C LYS A 668 23.43 -2.55 -19.34
N ASN A 669 23.93 -2.89 -18.16
CA ASN A 669 24.28 -1.92 -17.12
C ASN A 669 25.31 -0.89 -17.62
N PRO A 670 25.01 0.41 -17.60
CA PRO A 670 25.93 1.45 -18.08
C PRO A 670 27.19 1.66 -17.21
N LEU A 671 27.18 1.26 -15.93
CA LEU A 671 28.33 1.40 -15.02
C LEU A 671 29.38 0.30 -15.22
N HIS A 672 28.93 -0.93 -15.43
CA HIS A 672 29.77 -2.12 -15.55
C HIS A 672 29.09 -3.18 -16.43
N PRO A 673 29.10 -3.00 -17.76
CA PRO A 673 28.34 -3.84 -18.69
C PRO A 673 28.73 -5.33 -18.68
N ALA A 674 29.94 -5.65 -18.23
CA ALA A 674 30.42 -7.03 -18.08
C ALA A 674 29.73 -7.78 -16.92
N GLN A 675 29.25 -7.06 -15.90
CA GLN A 675 28.49 -7.60 -14.77
C GLN A 675 27.16 -6.85 -14.69
N SER A 676 26.26 -7.14 -15.63
CA SER A 676 25.06 -6.31 -15.80
C SER A 676 24.03 -6.56 -14.70
N GLU A 677 23.71 -7.83 -14.46
CA GLU A 677 22.76 -8.30 -13.47
C GLU A 677 23.49 -8.62 -12.14
N ASP A 678 22.73 -8.78 -11.05
CA ASP A 678 23.31 -9.08 -9.75
C ASP A 678 24.09 -10.42 -9.78
N PRO A 679 25.39 -10.41 -9.41
CA PRO A 679 26.25 -11.60 -9.45
C PRO A 679 25.77 -12.74 -8.54
N VAL A 680 24.94 -12.46 -7.53
CA VAL A 680 24.49 -13.43 -6.52
C VAL A 680 22.97 -13.52 -6.38
N ALA A 681 22.20 -12.96 -7.34
CA ALA A 681 20.74 -13.14 -7.42
C ALA A 681 20.34 -14.62 -7.28
N PHE A 682 19.21 -14.87 -6.59
CA PHE A 682 18.77 -16.21 -6.28
C PHE A 682 18.09 -16.89 -7.47
N LEU A 683 18.74 -17.92 -8.02
CA LEU A 683 18.34 -18.63 -9.23
C LEU A 683 18.33 -20.15 -9.02
N TYR A 684 17.38 -20.84 -9.64
CA TYR A 684 17.40 -22.30 -9.77
C TYR A 684 18.13 -22.70 -11.06
N THR A 685 19.44 -22.92 -10.94
CA THR A 685 20.33 -23.30 -12.06
C THR A 685 20.42 -24.82 -12.29
N GLY A 686 19.91 -25.63 -11.36
CA GLY A 686 19.84 -27.09 -11.49
C GLY A 686 18.65 -27.53 -12.34
N GLU A 687 18.79 -28.67 -13.02
CA GLU A 687 17.76 -29.21 -13.92
C GLU A 687 16.49 -29.61 -13.16
N THR A 688 15.36 -28.97 -13.52
CA THR A 688 14.03 -29.53 -13.31
C THR A 688 13.67 -30.34 -14.56
N SER A 689 13.08 -31.52 -14.42
CA SER A 689 12.67 -32.30 -15.61
C SER A 689 11.59 -31.58 -16.41
N GLY A 690 11.60 -31.73 -17.74
CA GLY A 690 10.56 -31.19 -18.63
C GLY A 690 10.71 -29.70 -18.94
N LYS A 691 9.58 -29.01 -19.11
CA LYS A 691 9.51 -27.63 -19.65
C LYS A 691 10.10 -26.54 -18.75
N TYR A 692 10.38 -26.85 -17.47
CA TYR A 692 10.91 -25.91 -16.47
C TYR A 692 12.41 -26.09 -16.18
N GLY A 693 13.16 -26.74 -17.08
CA GLY A 693 14.61 -27.00 -17.11
C GLY A 693 15.51 -26.10 -16.24
N LYS A 694 16.35 -25.27 -16.88
CA LYS A 694 17.08 -24.20 -16.19
C LYS A 694 16.21 -22.96 -16.19
N VAL A 695 16.08 -22.29 -15.04
CA VAL A 695 15.20 -21.11 -14.96
C VAL A 695 15.62 -19.98 -15.90
N THR A 696 16.92 -19.90 -16.20
CA THR A 696 17.50 -18.93 -17.15
C THR A 696 16.94 -19.07 -18.57
N ASP A 697 16.51 -20.28 -18.96
CA ASP A 697 15.96 -20.54 -20.29
C ASP A 697 14.53 -19.98 -20.43
N THR A 698 13.92 -19.59 -19.30
CA THR A 698 12.60 -18.97 -19.23
C THR A 698 12.64 -17.45 -19.23
N PHE A 699 13.83 -16.83 -19.30
CA PHE A 699 13.98 -15.39 -19.41
C PHE A 699 13.89 -14.94 -20.88
N GLY A 700 13.15 -13.86 -21.11
CA GLY A 700 13.01 -13.16 -22.37
C GLY A 700 14.20 -12.24 -22.64
N THR A 701 14.45 -11.98 -23.91
CA THR A 701 15.45 -11.00 -24.36
C THR A 701 14.76 -9.72 -24.82
N ALA A 702 15.46 -8.59 -24.76
CA ALA A 702 14.94 -7.32 -25.28
C ALA A 702 14.63 -7.34 -26.80
N ALA A 703 15.20 -8.30 -27.54
CA ALA A 703 14.90 -8.48 -28.97
C ALA A 703 13.52 -9.12 -29.18
N ASP A 704 13.15 -10.07 -28.33
CA ASP A 704 11.87 -10.79 -28.41
C ASP A 704 10.74 -10.08 -27.63
N TYR A 705 11.10 -9.40 -26.54
CA TYR A 705 10.19 -8.76 -25.59
C TYR A 705 10.74 -7.35 -25.25
N PRO A 706 10.47 -6.33 -26.07
CA PRO A 706 11.19 -5.04 -25.97
C PRO A 706 10.65 -4.08 -24.89
N TYR A 707 9.53 -4.39 -24.23
CA TYR A 707 8.86 -3.47 -23.31
C TYR A 707 8.98 -3.90 -21.86
N VAL A 708 9.13 -2.97 -20.94
CA VAL A 708 9.27 -3.27 -19.50
C VAL A 708 7.89 -3.41 -18.84
N ALA A 709 7.69 -4.43 -18.03
CA ALA A 709 6.51 -4.65 -17.21
C ALA A 709 6.66 -4.03 -15.83
N THR A 710 5.59 -3.44 -15.31
CA THR A 710 5.43 -3.23 -13.87
C THR A 710 4.07 -3.70 -13.38
N SER A 711 4.08 -4.62 -12.42
CA SER A 711 2.88 -5.09 -11.74
C SER A 711 2.58 -4.25 -10.50
N TYR A 712 1.31 -3.90 -10.26
CA TYR A 712 0.92 -3.00 -9.16
C TYR A 712 -0.54 -3.21 -8.67
N ARG A 713 -0.98 -2.34 -7.74
CA ARG A 713 -2.29 -2.36 -7.09
C ARG A 713 -3.15 -1.14 -7.46
N LEU A 714 -4.44 -1.24 -7.18
CA LEU A 714 -5.50 -0.24 -7.40
C LEU A 714 -6.23 -0.12 -6.06
N THR A 715 -6.76 1.07 -5.77
CA THR A 715 -7.37 1.37 -4.45
C THR A 715 -8.58 0.48 -4.15
N GLU A 716 -9.33 0.12 -5.19
CA GLU A 716 -10.60 -0.59 -5.11
C GLU A 716 -10.41 -2.08 -4.80
N HIS A 717 -9.20 -2.61 -4.97
CA HIS A 717 -8.91 -4.02 -4.80
C HIS A 717 -7.78 -4.32 -3.81
N GLU A 718 -8.08 -5.14 -2.81
CA GLU A 718 -7.09 -5.84 -1.99
C GLU A 718 -6.80 -7.23 -2.57
N HIS A 719 -5.68 -7.34 -3.29
CA HIS A 719 -5.19 -8.57 -3.91
C HIS A 719 -6.32 -9.35 -4.59
N TYR A 720 -6.67 -10.52 -4.04
CA TYR A 720 -7.63 -11.46 -4.59
C TYR A 720 -8.80 -11.73 -3.61
N VAL A 721 -8.95 -10.91 -2.58
CA VAL A 721 -10.07 -11.01 -1.61
C VAL A 721 -11.27 -10.21 -2.12
N THR A 722 -11.02 -8.97 -2.52
CA THR A 722 -12.06 -8.02 -2.97
C THR A 722 -12.70 -8.36 -4.31
N GLN A 723 -12.13 -9.28 -5.11
CA GLN A 723 -12.79 -9.83 -6.29
C GLN A 723 -14.08 -10.61 -5.94
N HIS A 724 -14.30 -10.91 -4.65
CA HIS A 724 -15.53 -11.51 -4.13
C HIS A 724 -16.54 -10.47 -3.59
N VAL A 725 -16.21 -9.18 -3.60
CA VAL A 725 -17.06 -8.11 -3.06
C VAL A 725 -17.74 -7.38 -4.23
N PRO A 726 -19.05 -7.58 -4.49
CA PRO A 726 -19.71 -7.07 -5.69
C PRO A 726 -19.63 -5.56 -5.86
N LEU A 727 -19.67 -4.79 -4.77
CA LEU A 727 -19.57 -3.33 -4.83
C LEU A 727 -18.18 -2.86 -5.28
N LEU A 728 -17.11 -3.51 -4.80
CA LEU A 728 -15.74 -3.17 -5.17
C LEU A 728 -15.39 -3.67 -6.57
N ALA A 729 -15.77 -4.91 -6.89
CA ALA A 729 -15.70 -5.43 -8.25
C ALA A 729 -16.50 -4.56 -9.22
N GLY A 730 -17.65 -4.01 -8.82
CA GLY A 730 -18.42 -3.07 -9.64
C GLY A 730 -17.68 -1.76 -9.95
N LEU A 731 -16.81 -1.28 -9.05
CA LEU A 731 -16.00 -0.07 -9.28
C LEU A 731 -14.83 -0.31 -10.25
N GLN A 732 -14.27 -1.52 -10.28
CA GLN A 732 -13.20 -1.94 -11.20
C GLN A 732 -13.48 -3.35 -11.76
N PRO A 733 -14.43 -3.48 -12.70
CA PRO A 733 -15.02 -4.79 -13.05
C PRO A 733 -14.18 -5.67 -13.95
N SER A 734 -13.24 -5.08 -14.70
CA SER A 734 -12.53 -5.79 -15.76
C SER A 734 -11.02 -5.68 -15.59
N PRO A 735 -10.27 -6.77 -15.83
CA PRO A 735 -8.82 -6.68 -15.89
C PRO A 735 -8.39 -5.87 -17.10
N PHE A 736 -7.31 -5.11 -16.93
CA PHE A 736 -6.74 -4.29 -17.99
C PHE A 736 -5.22 -4.21 -17.87
N VAL A 737 -4.57 -3.69 -18.91
CA VAL A 737 -3.18 -3.20 -18.86
C VAL A 737 -3.13 -1.73 -19.24
N GLU A 738 -2.26 -0.97 -18.58
CA GLU A 738 -1.98 0.42 -18.96
C GLU A 738 -0.93 0.46 -20.05
N ILE A 739 -1.26 1.06 -21.19
CA ILE A 739 -0.37 1.20 -22.35
C ILE A 739 -0.09 2.69 -22.57
N PRO A 740 1.20 3.10 -22.71
CA PRO A 740 1.53 4.48 -23.08
C PRO A 740 0.89 4.86 -24.41
N GLN A 741 0.30 6.06 -24.50
CA GLN A 741 -0.37 6.55 -25.72
C GLN A 741 0.48 6.33 -26.98
N GLU A 742 1.74 6.75 -26.97
CA GLU A 742 2.60 6.62 -28.15
C GLU A 742 2.84 5.15 -28.56
N LEU A 743 2.98 4.23 -27.60
CA LEU A 743 3.12 2.80 -27.93
C LEU A 743 1.82 2.25 -28.51
N ALA A 744 0.68 2.70 -27.99
CA ALA A 744 -0.63 2.31 -28.48
C ALA A 744 -0.83 2.80 -29.94
N ASP A 745 -0.47 4.05 -30.23
CA ASP A 745 -0.52 4.62 -31.60
C ASP A 745 0.38 3.83 -32.57
N GLN A 746 1.60 3.45 -32.15
CA GLN A 746 2.50 2.62 -32.97
C GLN A 746 1.96 1.23 -33.26
N LYS A 747 1.16 0.67 -32.34
CA LYS A 747 0.59 -0.68 -32.45
C LYS A 747 -0.86 -0.69 -32.94
N GLY A 748 -1.48 0.47 -33.19
CA GLY A 748 -2.88 0.58 -33.60
C GLY A 748 -3.90 0.29 -32.49
N ILE A 749 -3.48 0.28 -31.22
CA ILE A 749 -4.32 -0.10 -30.07
C ILE A 749 -5.10 1.12 -29.54
N LYS A 750 -6.40 0.97 -29.31
CA LYS A 750 -7.25 1.97 -28.67
C LYS A 750 -7.62 1.55 -27.24
N SER A 751 -7.99 2.52 -26.42
CA SER A 751 -8.49 2.21 -25.08
C SER A 751 -9.80 1.42 -25.18
N GLY A 752 -9.95 0.37 -24.38
CA GLY A 752 -11.07 -0.56 -24.45
C GLY A 752 -10.83 -1.75 -25.40
N ASP A 753 -9.83 -1.69 -26.27
CA ASP A 753 -9.49 -2.84 -27.12
C ASP A 753 -9.01 -4.00 -26.27
N ARG A 754 -9.29 -5.21 -26.74
CA ARG A 754 -8.80 -6.42 -26.11
C ARG A 754 -7.40 -6.73 -26.62
N VAL A 755 -6.45 -6.86 -25.70
CA VAL A 755 -5.04 -7.06 -26.01
C VAL A 755 -4.50 -8.33 -25.39
N ARG A 756 -3.50 -8.91 -26.05
CA ARG A 756 -2.70 -10.00 -25.50
C ARG A 756 -1.34 -9.47 -25.12
N VAL A 757 -0.97 -9.64 -23.85
CA VAL A 757 0.37 -9.30 -23.37
C VAL A 757 1.13 -10.59 -23.09
N ARG A 758 2.34 -10.71 -23.64
CA ARG A 758 3.14 -11.93 -23.58
C ARG A 758 4.48 -11.69 -22.92
N SER A 759 4.97 -12.72 -22.24
CA SER A 759 6.37 -12.88 -21.86
C SER A 759 6.85 -14.25 -22.32
N LYS A 760 8.12 -14.59 -22.07
CA LYS A 760 8.67 -15.92 -22.36
C LYS A 760 7.92 -17.05 -21.63
N ARG A 761 7.26 -16.76 -20.51
CA ARG A 761 6.61 -17.73 -19.62
C ARG A 761 5.13 -17.97 -19.92
N GLY A 762 4.46 -17.00 -20.53
CA GLY A 762 3.01 -17.04 -20.65
C GLY A 762 2.41 -15.77 -21.23
N LYS A 763 1.09 -15.67 -21.11
CA LYS A 763 0.30 -14.57 -21.64
C LYS A 763 -0.84 -14.20 -20.71
N ILE A 764 -1.32 -12.97 -20.85
CA ILE A 764 -2.64 -12.53 -20.36
C ILE A 764 -3.46 -11.95 -21.51
N GLU A 765 -4.77 -11.99 -21.40
CA GLU A 765 -5.72 -11.47 -22.39
C GLU A 765 -6.78 -10.59 -21.71
N VAL A 766 -6.58 -9.28 -21.77
CA VAL A 766 -7.28 -8.27 -20.95
C VAL A 766 -7.57 -7.02 -21.78
N LEU A 767 -8.23 -6.01 -21.20
CA LEU A 767 -8.50 -4.74 -21.90
C LEU A 767 -7.27 -3.83 -21.90
N ALA A 768 -7.14 -2.96 -22.91
CA ALA A 768 -6.16 -1.89 -22.93
C ALA A 768 -6.73 -0.61 -22.30
N LEU A 769 -5.98 -0.03 -21.37
CA LEU A 769 -6.18 1.35 -20.91
C LEU A 769 -5.06 2.21 -21.50
N VAL A 770 -5.35 2.89 -22.60
CA VAL A 770 -4.39 3.78 -23.25
C VAL A 770 -4.31 5.09 -22.47
N THR A 771 -3.11 5.50 -22.06
CA THR A 771 -2.94 6.62 -21.13
C THR A 771 -1.64 7.40 -21.32
N LYS A 772 -1.69 8.70 -21.03
CA LYS A 772 -0.51 9.60 -20.93
C LYS A 772 0.18 9.55 -19.57
N ARG A 773 -0.41 8.83 -18.59
CA ARG A 773 0.21 8.61 -17.27
C ARG A 773 1.50 7.78 -17.36
N LEU A 774 1.60 6.98 -18.42
CA LEU A 774 2.82 6.32 -18.86
C LEU A 774 3.38 7.04 -20.10
N ALA A 775 4.70 7.02 -20.26
CA ALA A 775 5.38 7.54 -21.44
C ALA A 775 6.67 6.75 -21.69
N ALA A 776 7.21 6.87 -22.90
CA ALA A 776 8.57 6.42 -23.17
C ALA A 776 9.59 7.20 -22.34
N THR A 777 10.69 6.54 -22.04
CA THR A 777 11.85 7.16 -21.41
C THR A 777 13.11 6.87 -22.23
N THR A 778 14.02 7.83 -22.31
CA THR A 778 15.33 7.62 -22.93
C THR A 778 16.28 7.01 -21.91
N ILE A 779 16.75 5.80 -22.16
CA ILE A 779 17.57 4.97 -21.28
C ILE A 779 18.83 4.58 -22.05
N ASP A 780 19.97 5.10 -21.61
CA ASP A 780 21.26 4.94 -22.29
C ASP A 780 21.20 5.14 -23.82
N GLY A 781 20.53 6.23 -24.23
CA GLY A 781 20.33 6.59 -25.64
C GLY A 781 19.23 5.80 -26.36
N LYS A 782 18.58 4.83 -25.72
CA LYS A 782 17.49 4.04 -26.29
C LYS A 782 16.13 4.48 -25.77
N LYS A 783 15.13 4.49 -26.66
CA LYS A 783 13.74 4.71 -26.27
C LYS A 783 13.14 3.44 -25.69
N VAL A 784 12.67 3.49 -24.45
CA VAL A 784 12.10 2.34 -23.73
C VAL A 784 10.67 2.68 -23.28
N PHE A 785 9.73 1.78 -23.54
CA PHE A 785 8.35 1.88 -23.03
C PHE A 785 8.14 0.96 -21.83
N GLN A 786 7.27 1.40 -20.92
CA GLN A 786 6.85 0.64 -19.74
C GLN A 786 5.33 0.40 -19.81
N VAL A 787 4.90 -0.84 -19.58
CA VAL A 787 3.50 -1.28 -19.56
C VAL A 787 3.09 -1.63 -18.13
N GLY A 788 1.93 -1.12 -17.72
CA GLY A 788 1.41 -1.29 -16.39
C GLY A 788 0.42 -2.45 -16.28
N ILE A 789 0.54 -3.30 -15.25
CA ILE A 789 -0.30 -4.50 -15.08
C ILE A 789 -0.85 -4.57 -13.65
N PRO A 790 -2.11 -4.20 -13.39
CA PRO A 790 -2.73 -4.46 -12.10
C PRO A 790 -2.96 -5.96 -11.88
N ILE A 791 -2.88 -6.40 -10.62
CA ILE A 791 -2.77 -7.83 -10.28
C ILE A 791 -4.09 -8.51 -9.87
N HIS A 792 -5.23 -7.83 -9.84
CA HIS A 792 -6.33 -8.22 -8.93
C HIS A 792 -7.30 -9.26 -9.44
N TRP A 793 -7.06 -9.83 -10.62
CA TRP A 793 -8.02 -10.73 -11.27
C TRP A 793 -7.43 -12.13 -11.50
N GLY A 794 -8.32 -13.12 -11.47
CA GLY A 794 -8.04 -14.50 -11.79
C GLY A 794 -9.29 -15.20 -12.32
N PHE A 795 -9.36 -16.52 -12.17
CA PHE A 795 -10.50 -17.34 -12.63
C PHE A 795 -11.54 -17.64 -11.53
N VAL A 796 -11.46 -16.92 -10.41
CA VAL A 796 -12.37 -17.03 -9.26
C VAL A 796 -12.85 -15.62 -8.88
N GLY A 797 -14.08 -15.49 -8.41
CA GLY A 797 -14.67 -14.21 -8.00
C GLY A 797 -15.70 -13.64 -8.99
N VAL A 798 -16.35 -12.55 -8.59
CA VAL A 798 -17.53 -11.96 -9.25
C VAL A 798 -17.28 -11.68 -10.74
N SER A 799 -16.16 -11.03 -11.08
CA SER A 799 -15.81 -10.73 -12.47
C SER A 799 -15.53 -11.99 -13.31
N ALA A 800 -14.94 -13.02 -12.69
CA ALA A 800 -14.65 -14.27 -13.38
C ALA A 800 -15.92 -15.11 -13.59
N ASP A 801 -16.85 -15.09 -12.63
CA ASP A 801 -18.15 -15.76 -12.74
C ASP A 801 -19.04 -15.12 -13.81
N ALA A 802 -18.89 -13.82 -14.06
CA ALA A 802 -19.60 -13.09 -15.10
C ALA A 802 -18.98 -13.23 -16.51
N ASP A 803 -17.73 -13.66 -16.64
CA ASP A 803 -17.05 -13.85 -17.92
C ASP A 803 -17.31 -15.26 -18.48
N PRO A 804 -17.79 -15.41 -19.73
CA PRO A 804 -18.02 -16.73 -20.34
C PRO A 804 -16.78 -17.62 -20.43
N ARG A 805 -15.58 -17.02 -20.40
CA ARG A 805 -14.29 -17.74 -20.41
C ARG A 805 -13.76 -18.00 -19.00
N LYS A 806 -14.56 -17.68 -17.98
CA LYS A 806 -14.25 -17.90 -16.56
C LYS A 806 -12.93 -17.26 -16.12
N GLY A 807 -12.58 -16.10 -16.68
CA GLY A 807 -11.33 -15.40 -16.39
C GLY A 807 -10.07 -16.08 -16.94
N ALA A 808 -10.20 -16.88 -18.01
CA ALA A 808 -9.06 -17.49 -18.68
C ALA A 808 -8.03 -16.43 -19.10
N ASN A 809 -6.75 -16.68 -18.75
CA ASN A 809 -5.60 -15.80 -19.01
C ASN A 809 -5.65 -14.43 -18.31
N TRP A 810 -6.21 -14.34 -17.09
CA TRP A 810 -6.22 -13.08 -16.32
C TRP A 810 -5.13 -12.98 -15.23
N LEU A 811 -4.43 -14.06 -14.91
CA LEU A 811 -3.39 -14.06 -13.88
C LEU A 811 -2.16 -13.27 -14.33
N ALA A 812 -1.98 -12.06 -13.81
CA ALA A 812 -0.85 -11.19 -14.13
C ALA A 812 0.52 -11.87 -13.93
N ASN A 813 0.64 -12.70 -12.88
CA ASN A 813 1.87 -13.41 -12.57
C ASN A 813 2.19 -14.58 -13.50
N ALA A 814 1.35 -14.89 -14.49
CA ALA A 814 1.73 -15.74 -15.62
C ALA A 814 2.83 -15.09 -16.49
N LEU A 815 3.11 -13.79 -16.29
CA LEU A 815 4.13 -13.04 -17.02
C LEU A 815 5.46 -12.90 -16.27
N THR A 816 5.50 -13.10 -14.96
CA THR A 816 6.64 -12.70 -14.11
C THR A 816 7.71 -13.79 -14.00
N PRO A 817 9.00 -13.45 -13.96
CA PRO A 817 10.09 -14.42 -13.89
C PRO A 817 10.16 -15.15 -12.54
N PHE A 818 10.57 -16.42 -12.57
CA PHE A 818 10.79 -17.23 -11.37
C PHE A 818 12.22 -17.02 -10.81
N VAL A 819 12.53 -15.78 -10.40
CA VAL A 819 13.81 -15.38 -9.78
C VAL A 819 13.55 -14.54 -8.53
N GLY A 820 14.48 -14.56 -7.55
CA GLY A 820 14.32 -13.79 -6.31
C GLY A 820 15.55 -12.98 -5.90
N ASP A 821 15.30 -12.08 -4.94
CA ASP A 821 16.29 -11.29 -4.22
C ASP A 821 17.41 -12.16 -3.63
N ALA A 822 18.65 -11.68 -3.70
CA ALA A 822 19.82 -12.40 -3.20
C ALA A 822 19.75 -12.70 -1.68
N ASN A 823 19.07 -11.85 -0.91
CA ASN A 823 19.05 -11.91 0.55
C ASN A 823 17.77 -12.54 1.10
N ALA A 824 16.62 -11.99 0.70
CA ALA A 824 15.30 -12.35 1.20
C ALA A 824 14.55 -13.34 0.30
N PHE A 825 15.10 -13.68 -0.87
CA PHE A 825 14.47 -14.57 -1.85
C PHE A 825 13.10 -14.07 -2.34
N THR A 826 12.82 -12.78 -2.19
CA THR A 826 11.57 -12.16 -2.65
C THR A 826 11.54 -12.13 -4.16
N PRO A 827 10.48 -12.61 -4.84
CA PRO A 827 10.48 -12.66 -6.29
C PRO A 827 10.58 -11.31 -6.98
N GLU A 828 11.22 -11.31 -8.15
CA GLU A 828 11.16 -10.19 -9.10
C GLU A 828 9.87 -10.27 -9.91
N PHE A 829 8.93 -9.36 -9.64
CA PHE A 829 7.63 -9.32 -10.34
C PHE A 829 7.62 -8.37 -11.55
N LYS A 830 8.82 -8.04 -12.04
CA LYS A 830 9.07 -7.17 -13.19
C LYS A 830 9.63 -8.02 -14.32
N ALA A 831 9.28 -7.70 -15.56
CA ALA A 831 9.53 -8.58 -16.70
C ALA A 831 9.72 -7.79 -17.98
N LEU A 832 10.21 -8.45 -19.03
CA LEU A 832 10.11 -7.97 -20.40
C LEU A 832 8.87 -8.55 -21.10
N LEU A 833 8.20 -7.73 -21.92
CA LEU A 833 6.91 -8.02 -22.56
C LEU A 833 6.88 -7.70 -24.05
N ASP A 834 5.90 -8.30 -24.72
CA ASP A 834 5.38 -7.88 -26.03
C ASP A 834 3.83 -7.85 -26.01
N PRO A 835 3.19 -6.67 -26.06
CA PRO A 835 1.76 -6.53 -26.29
C PRO A 835 1.47 -6.67 -27.79
N GLN A 836 0.60 -7.60 -28.14
CA GLN A 836 0.11 -7.80 -29.51
C GLN A 836 -1.37 -7.44 -29.54
N GLU A 837 -1.77 -6.71 -30.60
CA GLU A 837 -3.16 -6.72 -31.02
C GLU A 837 -3.42 -8.11 -31.59
N ASP A 838 -4.28 -8.88 -30.93
CA ASP A 838 -4.83 -10.05 -31.60
C ASP A 838 -5.98 -9.56 -32.47
N ALA A 839 -5.93 -9.86 -33.77
CA ALA A 839 -7.10 -9.80 -34.63
C ALA A 839 -8.11 -10.87 -34.20
N PHE A 840 -8.78 -10.68 -33.05
CA PHE A 840 -9.98 -11.44 -32.67
C PHE A 840 -11.22 -10.80 -33.31
N HIS A 841 -11.25 -10.80 -34.65
CA HIS A 841 -12.51 -10.75 -35.37
C HIS A 841 -13.07 -12.17 -35.50
N ALA A 842 -13.48 -12.79 -34.39
CA ALA A 842 -14.41 -13.92 -34.40
C ALA A 842 -14.92 -14.29 -32.99
N ALA A 843 -16.25 -14.28 -32.86
CA ALA A 843 -17.07 -14.99 -31.87
C ALA A 843 -17.11 -14.46 -30.42
N LEU A 844 -17.63 -13.26 -30.23
CA LEU A 844 -18.65 -12.95 -29.19
C LEU A 844 -19.67 -11.97 -29.78
N SER A 845 -20.38 -12.42 -30.82
CA SER A 845 -21.70 -11.88 -31.11
C SER A 845 -22.66 -12.42 -30.06
N SER A 846 -23.25 -11.51 -29.27
CA SER A 846 -24.30 -11.66 -28.23
C SER A 846 -23.79 -11.54 -26.79
N PRO A 847 -24.08 -10.40 -26.15
CA PRO A 847 -25.24 -10.30 -25.28
C PRO A 847 -26.36 -9.54 -26.01
N SER A 848 -27.60 -9.98 -25.83
CA SER A 848 -28.79 -9.39 -26.44
C SER A 848 -28.76 -7.85 -26.46
N PRO A 849 -28.86 -7.20 -27.62
CA PRO A 849 -29.08 -5.76 -27.70
C PRO A 849 -30.56 -5.45 -27.44
N LEU A 850 -30.84 -4.54 -26.52
CA LEU A 850 -32.08 -3.76 -26.60
C LEU A 850 -31.96 -2.86 -27.84
N VAL A 851 -32.74 -3.26 -28.84
CA VAL A 851 -32.99 -2.68 -30.17
C VAL A 851 -32.59 -1.21 -30.36
N ALA A 852 -31.63 -0.98 -31.24
CA ALA A 852 -31.49 0.28 -32.00
C ALA A 852 -31.92 0.01 -33.46
N PRO A 853 -32.78 0.84 -34.07
CA PRO A 853 -33.03 0.77 -35.51
C PRO A 853 -31.93 1.47 -36.32
N SER A 854 -31.72 0.90 -37.50
CA SER A 854 -30.68 1.15 -38.50
C SER A 854 -30.62 2.57 -39.09
N ALA A 855 -29.40 2.99 -39.40
CA ALA A 855 -29.05 4.15 -40.21
C ALA A 855 -29.54 4.05 -41.67
N PRO A 856 -29.69 5.21 -42.35
CA PRO A 856 -29.29 5.36 -43.73
C PRO A 856 -28.12 6.35 -43.87
N SER A 857 -27.30 6.14 -44.89
CA SER A 857 -26.22 7.00 -45.38
C SER A 857 -26.50 7.28 -46.87
N PRO A 858 -25.83 8.20 -47.58
CA PRO A 858 -25.26 9.52 -47.24
C PRO A 858 -25.83 10.64 -48.15
N LEU A 859 -25.69 11.92 -47.78
CA LEU A 859 -25.70 13.01 -48.78
C LEU A 859 -24.64 14.08 -48.49
N VAL A 860 -23.95 14.41 -49.58
CA VAL A 860 -22.92 15.42 -49.79
C VAL A 860 -23.52 16.84 -49.76
N GLY A 861 -22.75 17.82 -49.30
CA GLY A 861 -23.03 19.24 -49.56
C GLY A 861 -21.97 20.18 -48.98
N GLU A 862 -21.04 20.63 -49.83
CA GLU A 862 -20.20 21.81 -49.59
C GLU A 862 -21.07 23.08 -49.50
N GLY A 863 -20.70 24.05 -48.65
CA GLY A 863 -21.34 25.37 -48.64
C GLY A 863 -20.73 26.35 -47.64
N ARG A 864 -20.09 27.41 -48.16
CA ARG A 864 -19.44 28.50 -47.44
C ARG A 864 -20.43 29.45 -46.74
N GLY A 865 -20.02 29.96 -45.57
CA GLY A 865 -20.15 31.38 -45.19
C GLY A 865 -21.46 31.85 -44.55
N GLY A 866 -21.34 32.47 -43.37
CA GLY A 866 -22.37 33.30 -42.74
C GLY A 866 -22.51 33.03 -41.24
N GLY A 867 -22.10 33.97 -40.40
CA GLY A 867 -22.17 33.83 -38.94
C GLY A 867 -23.59 33.59 -38.46
N SER A 868 -23.83 32.40 -37.91
CA SER A 868 -24.92 32.12 -36.98
C SER A 868 -24.33 31.55 -35.69
N THR A 869 -24.68 32.14 -34.57
CA THR A 869 -24.34 31.76 -33.20
C THR A 869 -24.77 30.33 -32.90
N ASP A 870 -23.83 29.39 -32.94
CA ASP A 870 -24.06 28.02 -32.47
C ASP A 870 -24.12 28.00 -30.94
N LEU A 871 -25.33 27.82 -30.41
CA LEU A 871 -25.61 27.90 -28.97
C LEU A 871 -24.79 26.89 -28.14
N PRO A 872 -24.66 25.61 -28.54
CA PRO A 872 -23.74 24.65 -27.91
C PRO A 872 -22.30 25.15 -27.82
N ALA A 873 -21.69 25.54 -28.95
CA ALA A 873 -20.32 26.07 -28.94
C ALA A 873 -20.19 27.32 -28.06
N PHE A 874 -21.16 28.23 -28.10
CA PHE A 874 -21.16 29.42 -27.25
C PHE A 874 -21.25 29.06 -25.76
N ALA A 875 -22.13 28.13 -25.39
CA ALA A 875 -22.33 27.69 -24.02
C ALA A 875 -21.07 26.98 -23.47
N VAL A 876 -20.45 26.10 -24.25
CA VAL A 876 -19.17 25.44 -23.88
C VAL A 876 -18.04 26.46 -23.74
N GLN A 877 -17.93 27.43 -24.65
CA GLN A 877 -16.79 28.36 -24.64
C GLN A 877 -16.94 29.49 -23.62
N ARG A 878 -18.16 29.94 -23.32
CA ARG A 878 -18.40 31.18 -22.55
C ARG A 878 -19.05 30.96 -21.20
N VAL A 879 -19.83 29.90 -21.00
CA VAL A 879 -20.59 29.67 -19.77
C VAL A 879 -20.02 28.51 -18.96
N LEU A 880 -19.68 27.40 -19.64
CA LEU A 880 -19.20 26.18 -19.01
C LEU A 880 -17.99 26.36 -18.08
N PRO A 881 -16.95 27.17 -18.39
CA PRO A 881 -15.83 27.37 -17.47
C PRO A 881 -16.26 27.88 -16.10
N GLY A 882 -17.17 28.86 -16.04
CA GLY A 882 -17.68 29.40 -14.79
C GLY A 882 -18.54 28.40 -14.01
N ILE A 883 -19.30 27.56 -14.71
CA ILE A 883 -20.07 26.48 -14.09
C ILE A 883 -19.13 25.40 -13.52
N ILE A 884 -18.08 25.03 -14.24
CA ILE A 884 -17.07 24.08 -13.76
C ILE A 884 -16.38 24.62 -12.51
N ASP A 885 -15.90 25.87 -12.54
CA ASP A 885 -15.23 26.50 -11.41
C ASP A 885 -16.14 26.52 -10.17
N ALA A 886 -17.39 26.95 -10.32
CA ALA A 886 -18.37 26.96 -9.24
C ALA A 886 -18.67 25.53 -8.72
N THR A 887 -18.74 24.54 -9.60
CA THR A 887 -18.99 23.15 -9.21
C THR A 887 -17.78 22.53 -8.51
N ILE A 888 -16.56 22.87 -8.92
CA ILE A 888 -15.34 22.39 -8.28
C ILE A 888 -15.17 23.02 -6.90
N GLU A 889 -15.46 24.31 -6.77
CA GLU A 889 -15.31 25.05 -5.52
C GLU A 889 -16.38 24.64 -4.48
N ALA A 890 -17.64 24.57 -4.89
CA ALA A 890 -18.77 24.45 -3.97
C ALA A 890 -19.66 23.21 -4.17
N GLY A 891 -19.42 22.42 -5.23
CA GLY A 891 -20.25 21.26 -5.55
C GLY A 891 -20.02 20.06 -4.61
N PRO A 892 -21.06 19.23 -4.38
CA PRO A 892 -20.90 17.97 -3.66
C PRO A 892 -19.87 17.05 -4.32
N PRO A 893 -19.11 16.23 -3.57
CA PRO A 893 -18.01 15.43 -4.12
C PRO A 893 -18.39 14.59 -5.36
N VAL A 894 -19.55 13.93 -5.34
CA VAL A 894 -20.03 13.12 -6.47
C VAL A 894 -20.25 13.95 -7.74
N LEU A 895 -20.81 15.16 -7.59
CA LEU A 895 -21.05 16.06 -8.71
C LEU A 895 -19.74 16.65 -9.22
N ARG A 896 -18.88 17.13 -8.31
CA ARG A 896 -17.55 17.65 -8.64
C ARG A 896 -16.73 16.62 -9.40
N ASP A 897 -16.62 15.42 -8.87
CA ASP A 897 -15.77 14.37 -9.43
C ASP A 897 -16.34 13.89 -10.77
N GLY A 898 -17.68 13.82 -10.90
CA GLY A 898 -18.35 13.54 -12.17
C GLY A 898 -18.12 14.63 -13.23
N VAL A 899 -18.17 15.91 -12.84
CA VAL A 899 -17.89 17.04 -13.75
C VAL A 899 -16.43 17.03 -14.20
N ILE A 900 -15.49 16.78 -13.28
CA ILE A 900 -14.06 16.65 -13.60
C ILE A 900 -13.85 15.50 -14.59
N ALA A 901 -14.50 14.36 -14.37
CA ALA A 901 -14.39 13.20 -15.25
C ALA A 901 -14.95 13.49 -16.66
N LEU A 902 -16.14 14.09 -16.75
CA LEU A 902 -16.75 14.45 -18.03
C LEU A 902 -15.92 15.50 -18.79
N PHE A 903 -15.44 16.54 -18.10
CA PHE A 903 -14.59 17.55 -18.72
C PHE A 903 -13.29 16.97 -19.30
N ALA A 904 -12.75 15.92 -18.66
CA ALA A 904 -11.53 15.26 -19.12
C ALA A 904 -11.73 14.29 -20.28
N SER A 905 -12.97 13.89 -20.61
CA SER A 905 -13.23 12.72 -21.46
C SER A 905 -14.37 12.82 -22.48
N ALA A 906 -15.25 13.83 -22.38
CA ALA A 906 -16.44 13.93 -23.23
C ALA A 906 -16.32 15.04 -24.30
N ASP A 907 -17.02 14.84 -25.42
CA ASP A 907 -17.31 15.92 -26.38
C ASP A 907 -18.45 16.77 -25.81
N LEU A 908 -18.10 17.92 -25.24
CA LEU A 908 -19.01 18.77 -24.46
C LEU A 908 -19.97 19.55 -25.36
N GLU A 909 -19.60 19.83 -26.61
CA GLU A 909 -20.51 20.48 -27.57
C GLU A 909 -21.57 19.49 -28.03
N GLU A 910 -21.18 18.24 -28.32
CA GLU A 910 -22.11 17.18 -28.68
C GLU A 910 -23.04 16.82 -27.51
N LEU A 911 -22.53 16.81 -26.27
CA LEU A 911 -23.35 16.65 -25.06
C LEU A 911 -24.51 17.65 -25.02
N MET A 912 -24.23 18.92 -25.30
CA MET A 912 -25.24 19.98 -25.31
C MET A 912 -26.21 19.84 -26.46
N ARG A 913 -25.76 19.43 -27.65
CA ARG A 913 -26.64 19.15 -28.79
C ARG A 913 -27.64 18.05 -28.48
N ARG A 914 -27.16 16.95 -27.90
CA ARG A 914 -27.99 15.81 -27.47
C ARG A 914 -29.05 16.22 -26.44
N TRP A 915 -28.66 17.04 -25.46
CA TRP A 915 -29.61 17.58 -24.49
C TRP A 915 -30.68 18.50 -25.12
N LEU A 916 -30.27 19.44 -25.98
CA LEU A 916 -31.18 20.34 -26.68
C LEU A 916 -32.13 19.60 -27.64
N ALA A 917 -31.71 18.44 -28.15
CA ALA A 917 -32.54 17.54 -28.94
C ALA A 917 -33.56 16.74 -28.09
N GLY A 918 -33.55 16.90 -26.76
CA GLY A 918 -34.45 16.22 -25.84
C GLY A 918 -34.02 14.80 -25.47
N GLU A 919 -32.77 14.43 -25.72
CA GLU A 919 -32.25 13.11 -25.38
C GLU A 919 -32.06 12.96 -23.85
N ALA A 920 -32.32 11.77 -23.32
CA ALA A 920 -32.07 11.46 -21.92
C ALA A 920 -30.56 11.28 -21.67
N LEU A 921 -29.99 12.10 -20.79
CA LEU A 921 -28.58 12.07 -20.42
C LEU A 921 -28.38 11.52 -19.00
N ALA A 922 -27.15 11.13 -18.66
CA ALA A 922 -26.81 10.80 -17.29
C ALA A 922 -26.99 12.01 -16.35
N PRO A 923 -27.14 11.83 -15.03
CA PRO A 923 -27.43 12.94 -14.11
C PRO A 923 -26.42 14.09 -14.15
N VAL A 924 -25.12 13.79 -14.19
CA VAL A 924 -24.05 14.81 -14.23
C VAL A 924 -23.97 15.50 -15.60
N GLU A 925 -24.21 14.74 -16.67
CA GLU A 925 -24.32 15.27 -18.03
C GLU A 925 -25.51 16.22 -18.18
N THR A 926 -26.66 15.81 -17.64
CA THR A 926 -27.88 16.62 -17.56
C THR A 926 -27.62 17.90 -16.77
N TYR A 927 -26.96 17.81 -15.62
CA TYR A 927 -26.55 18.97 -14.83
C TYR A 927 -25.69 19.94 -15.64
N LEU A 928 -24.62 19.46 -16.28
CA LEU A 928 -23.70 20.30 -17.03
C LEU A 928 -24.36 20.95 -18.26
N ALA A 929 -25.10 20.17 -19.05
CA ALA A 929 -25.80 20.69 -20.22
C ALA A 929 -26.81 21.77 -19.80
N ARG A 930 -27.57 21.49 -18.72
CA ARG A 930 -28.62 22.37 -18.24
C ARG A 930 -28.09 23.64 -17.58
N ALA A 931 -27.11 23.54 -16.68
CA ALA A 931 -26.53 24.69 -15.99
C ALA A 931 -25.89 25.68 -16.96
N CYS A 932 -25.37 25.19 -18.09
CA CYS A 932 -24.72 26.03 -19.09
C CYS A 932 -25.69 26.58 -20.14
N ALA A 933 -26.70 25.82 -20.58
CA ALA A 933 -27.60 26.22 -21.64
C ALA A 933 -28.82 27.03 -21.13
N SER A 934 -29.33 26.74 -19.92
CA SER A 934 -30.56 27.39 -19.42
C SER A 934 -30.49 28.92 -19.35
N PRO A 935 -29.41 29.55 -18.83
CA PRO A 935 -29.31 31.01 -18.76
C PRO A 935 -29.28 31.68 -20.15
N LEU A 936 -28.70 30.98 -21.13
CA LEU A 936 -28.65 31.46 -22.51
C LEU A 936 -30.01 31.35 -23.20
N LEU A 937 -30.71 30.24 -22.99
CA LEU A 937 -32.09 30.06 -23.48
C LEU A 937 -33.03 31.09 -22.86
N GLU A 938 -32.89 31.37 -21.56
CA GLU A 938 -33.63 32.42 -20.87
C GLU A 938 -33.41 33.78 -21.53
N ALA A 939 -32.15 34.19 -21.69
CA ALA A 939 -31.77 35.46 -22.32
C ALA A 939 -32.28 35.58 -23.78
N LEU A 940 -32.17 34.50 -24.57
CA LEU A 940 -32.65 34.46 -25.95
C LEU A 940 -34.17 34.65 -26.02
N THR A 941 -34.92 34.02 -25.11
CA THR A 941 -36.38 34.17 -25.06
C THR A 941 -36.85 35.57 -24.62
N GLN A 942 -36.01 36.35 -23.94
CA GLN A 942 -36.31 37.75 -23.56
C GLN A 942 -36.02 38.76 -24.69
N SER A 943 -35.28 38.35 -25.74
CA SER A 943 -34.78 39.24 -26.81
C SER A 943 -35.69 39.39 -28.06
N ASN A 944 -36.95 38.96 -27.99
CA ASN A 944 -37.94 38.97 -29.09
C ASN A 944 -37.59 38.13 -30.34
N GLN A 945 -36.57 37.26 -30.28
CA GLN A 945 -36.40 36.14 -31.21
C GLN A 945 -37.02 34.89 -30.60
N SER A 946 -38.35 34.83 -30.55
CA SER A 946 -39.03 33.58 -30.18
C SER A 946 -38.73 32.53 -31.26
N PRO A 947 -38.18 31.35 -30.92
CA PRO A 947 -38.38 30.18 -31.74
C PRO A 947 -39.89 29.95 -31.89
N ALA A 948 -40.36 29.53 -33.06
CA ALA A 948 -41.76 29.20 -33.24
C ALA A 948 -42.20 28.22 -32.14
N PRO A 949 -43.36 28.44 -31.49
CA PRO A 949 -43.86 27.50 -30.49
C PRO A 949 -43.94 26.12 -31.13
N LEU A 950 -43.22 25.14 -30.57
CA LEU A 950 -43.44 23.74 -30.88
C LEU A 950 -44.87 23.44 -30.43
N VAL A 951 -45.79 23.41 -31.39
CA VAL A 951 -47.20 23.08 -31.19
C VAL A 951 -47.24 21.66 -30.65
N GLY A 952 -47.48 21.52 -29.35
CA GLY A 952 -47.82 20.25 -28.73
C GLY A 952 -49.10 19.69 -29.36
N ASP A 953 -49.09 18.39 -29.59
CA ASP A 953 -50.08 17.50 -30.23
C ASP A 953 -51.43 17.38 -29.49
N GLY A 954 -51.93 18.45 -28.87
CA GLY A 954 -53.28 18.47 -28.31
C GLY A 954 -53.46 17.70 -27.01
N ARG A 955 -52.41 17.54 -26.19
CA ARG A 955 -52.53 17.11 -24.78
C ARG A 955 -52.00 18.22 -23.85
N GLY A 956 -52.92 19.01 -23.29
CA GLY A 956 -52.63 20.20 -22.45
C GLY A 956 -51.97 19.90 -21.10
N GLY A 957 -51.47 20.87 -20.33
CA GLY A 957 -51.64 22.32 -20.46
C GLY A 957 -50.57 23.15 -19.74
N GLY A 958 -49.42 22.61 -19.36
CA GLY A 958 -48.37 23.34 -18.63
C GLY A 958 -47.03 23.49 -19.36
N LEU A 959 -47.00 23.54 -20.69
CA LEU A 959 -45.75 23.80 -21.42
C LEU A 959 -45.32 25.26 -21.28
N CYS A 960 -44.01 25.49 -21.25
CA CYS A 960 -43.46 26.84 -21.20
C CYS A 960 -43.86 27.61 -22.48
N PRO A 961 -44.49 28.80 -22.36
CA PRO A 961 -44.91 29.58 -23.51
C PRO A 961 -43.73 30.11 -24.34
N SER A 962 -42.52 30.14 -23.78
CA SER A 962 -41.32 30.66 -24.45
C SER A 962 -40.55 29.61 -25.24
N CYS A 963 -40.42 28.39 -24.71
CA CYS A 963 -39.56 27.35 -25.34
C CYS A 963 -40.22 25.97 -25.46
N GLY A 964 -41.48 25.80 -25.05
CA GLY A 964 -42.18 24.51 -25.07
C GLY A 964 -41.68 23.49 -24.04
N GLY A 965 -40.76 23.86 -23.14
CA GLY A 965 -40.23 22.96 -22.11
C GLY A 965 -41.27 22.59 -21.05
N LEU A 966 -41.11 21.43 -20.42
CA LEU A 966 -41.97 20.95 -19.34
C LEU A 966 -41.78 21.76 -18.04
N PRO A 967 -42.77 21.81 -17.15
CA PRO A 967 -42.62 22.44 -15.85
C PRO A 967 -41.81 21.53 -14.90
N GLN A 968 -40.79 22.08 -14.24
CA GLN A 968 -40.01 21.38 -13.20
C GLN A 968 -40.70 21.43 -11.84
N LEU A 969 -41.16 22.62 -11.45
CA LEU A 969 -41.79 22.90 -10.17
C LEU A 969 -42.80 24.05 -10.31
N SER A 970 -43.54 24.32 -9.25
CA SER A 970 -44.40 25.50 -9.18
C SER A 970 -44.24 26.27 -7.87
N TYR A 971 -44.67 27.53 -7.82
CA TYR A 971 -44.70 28.30 -6.58
C TYR A 971 -45.87 29.28 -6.52
N HIS A 972 -46.32 29.62 -5.31
CA HIS A 972 -47.29 30.69 -5.06
C HIS A 972 -46.55 31.97 -4.69
N ALA A 973 -46.71 33.01 -5.50
CA ALA A 973 -46.08 34.30 -5.24
C ALA A 973 -46.77 35.06 -4.10
N LEU A 974 -46.04 36.02 -3.52
CA LEU A 974 -46.60 37.05 -2.64
C LEU A 974 -47.48 37.98 -3.48
N SER A 975 -48.72 38.21 -3.05
CA SER A 975 -49.67 39.12 -3.72
C SER A 975 -49.40 40.60 -3.43
N GLY A 976 -48.57 40.91 -2.43
CA GLY A 976 -48.40 42.26 -1.89
C GLY A 976 -49.56 42.73 -1.00
N GLU A 977 -50.68 42.00 -0.95
CA GLU A 977 -51.87 42.31 -0.16
C GLU A 977 -52.24 41.15 0.79
N PRO A 978 -52.39 41.38 2.10
CA PRO A 978 -52.60 40.31 3.09
C PRO A 978 -53.80 39.37 2.85
N LEU A 979 -54.80 39.82 2.09
CA LEU A 979 -56.07 39.11 1.87
C LEU A 979 -56.20 38.51 0.45
N VAL A 980 -55.27 38.79 -0.46
CA VAL A 980 -55.31 38.28 -1.84
C VAL A 980 -54.32 37.13 -1.97
N SER A 981 -54.75 36.02 -2.55
CA SER A 981 -53.84 34.90 -2.78
C SER A 981 -53.06 35.11 -4.09
N GLY A 982 -51.73 35.24 -4.02
CA GLY A 982 -50.90 35.55 -5.19
C GLY A 982 -50.89 34.44 -6.27
N PRO A 983 -50.61 34.76 -7.55
CA PRO A 983 -50.71 33.78 -8.63
C PRO A 983 -49.78 32.57 -8.43
N ARG A 984 -50.19 31.41 -8.97
CA ARG A 984 -49.31 30.23 -9.10
C ARG A 984 -48.47 30.39 -10.35
N TYR A 985 -47.17 30.23 -10.21
CA TYR A 985 -46.22 30.20 -11.31
C TYR A 985 -45.70 28.78 -11.51
N LEU A 986 -45.56 28.36 -12.76
CA LEU A 986 -44.74 27.21 -13.14
C LEU A 986 -43.34 27.69 -13.53
N VAL A 987 -42.32 26.88 -13.29
CA VAL A 987 -40.93 27.14 -13.70
C VAL A 987 -40.52 26.13 -14.77
N CYS A 988 -39.98 26.61 -15.90
CA CYS A 988 -39.58 25.77 -17.02
C CYS A 988 -38.34 24.93 -16.68
N SER A 989 -38.34 23.65 -17.05
CA SER A 989 -37.17 22.78 -16.89
C SER A 989 -36.04 23.10 -17.89
N SER A 990 -36.33 23.79 -18.98
CA SER A 990 -35.34 24.08 -20.05
C SER A 990 -34.77 25.50 -19.97
N CYS A 991 -35.62 26.53 -19.92
CA CYS A 991 -35.19 27.93 -19.97
C CYS A 991 -35.38 28.70 -18.65
N SER A 992 -35.78 28.03 -17.56
CA SER A 992 -36.04 28.64 -16.24
C SER A 992 -37.13 29.72 -16.18
N GLN A 993 -37.73 30.10 -17.32
CA GLN A 993 -38.80 31.10 -17.37
C GLN A 993 -39.99 30.68 -16.49
N SER A 994 -40.52 31.65 -15.75
CA SER A 994 -41.76 31.47 -14.98
C SER A 994 -42.97 32.01 -15.73
N TRP A 995 -44.11 31.32 -15.66
CA TRP A 995 -45.38 31.83 -16.20
C TRP A 995 -46.56 31.47 -15.29
N ILE A 996 -47.60 32.31 -15.33
CA ILE A 996 -48.81 32.13 -14.52
C ILE A 996 -49.57 30.89 -14.99
N PHE A 997 -50.02 30.09 -14.03
CA PHE A 997 -50.81 28.89 -14.29
C PHE A 997 -51.96 28.72 -13.31
N SER A 998 -52.99 27.98 -13.72
CA SER A 998 -54.15 27.73 -12.87
C SER A 998 -53.78 26.89 -11.63
N ARG A 999 -54.30 27.29 -10.47
CA ARG A 999 -54.01 26.66 -9.17
C ARG A 999 -54.63 25.27 -9.03
N MET A 1000 -55.86 25.10 -9.51
CA MET A 1000 -56.64 23.86 -9.41
C MET A 1000 -56.58 23.09 -10.73
N THR A 1001 -55.39 23.01 -11.33
CA THR A 1001 -55.20 22.35 -12.61
C THR A 1001 -53.87 21.60 -12.63
N CYS A 1002 -53.90 20.35 -13.09
CA CYS A 1002 -52.69 19.55 -13.29
C CYS A 1002 -51.84 20.17 -14.40
N ALA A 1003 -50.59 20.48 -14.10
CA ALA A 1003 -49.64 21.04 -15.08
C ALA A 1003 -49.23 20.02 -16.17
N SER A 1004 -49.48 18.72 -15.97
CA SER A 1004 -49.15 17.69 -16.94
C SER A 1004 -50.27 17.40 -17.95
N CYS A 1005 -51.52 17.26 -17.50
CA CYS A 1005 -52.63 16.79 -18.36
C CYS A 1005 -53.85 17.71 -18.39
N GLY A 1006 -53.85 18.81 -17.61
CA GLY A 1006 -54.98 19.74 -17.56
C GLY A 1006 -56.17 19.30 -16.71
N GLU A 1007 -56.08 18.19 -15.97
CA GLU A 1007 -57.12 17.77 -15.01
C GLU A 1007 -57.46 18.90 -14.03
N SER A 1008 -58.75 19.18 -13.83
CA SER A 1008 -59.25 20.30 -13.01
C SER A 1008 -60.24 19.86 -11.92
N ASP A 1009 -60.61 18.57 -11.87
CA ASP A 1009 -61.35 18.01 -10.74
C ASP A 1009 -60.45 17.90 -9.52
N GLY A 1010 -60.68 18.76 -8.53
CA GLY A 1010 -59.91 18.81 -7.29
C GLY A 1010 -59.89 17.49 -6.49
N THR A 1011 -60.88 16.60 -6.68
CA THR A 1011 -60.89 15.28 -6.02
C THR A 1011 -59.84 14.32 -6.58
N ARG A 1012 -59.31 14.62 -7.78
CA ARG A 1012 -58.27 13.85 -8.48
C ARG A 1012 -56.88 14.46 -8.39
N LEU A 1013 -56.72 15.52 -7.60
CA LEU A 1013 -55.45 16.25 -7.42
C LEU A 1013 -54.96 16.08 -5.97
N PRO A 1014 -54.43 14.90 -5.60
CA PRO A 1014 -53.95 14.68 -4.23
C PRO A 1014 -52.78 15.62 -3.90
N ILE A 1015 -52.80 16.17 -2.69
CA ILE A 1015 -51.74 17.04 -2.16
C ILE A 1015 -51.10 16.35 -0.96
N TYR A 1016 -49.78 16.24 -0.96
CA TYR A 1016 -49.01 15.70 0.17
C TYR A 1016 -48.08 16.76 0.73
N GLN A 1017 -48.04 16.91 2.05
CA GLN A 1017 -47.23 17.94 2.71
C GLN A 1017 -46.60 17.40 3.99
N GLU A 1018 -45.33 17.73 4.22
CA GLU A 1018 -44.69 17.60 5.53
C GLU A 1018 -44.55 19.02 6.12
N SER A 1019 -45.52 19.39 6.96
CA SER A 1019 -45.63 20.75 7.50
C SER A 1019 -44.65 21.09 8.62
N GLU A 1020 -44.06 20.10 9.30
CA GLU A 1020 -43.10 20.31 10.39
C GLU A 1020 -41.72 20.66 9.83
N ARG A 1021 -41.23 19.87 8.86
CA ARG A 1021 -39.91 20.09 8.26
C ARG A 1021 -39.92 21.00 7.04
N PHE A 1022 -40.99 21.01 6.25
CA PHE A 1022 -41.11 21.79 5.01
C PHE A 1022 -42.46 22.54 4.95
N PRO A 1023 -42.71 23.51 5.85
CA PRO A 1023 -44.00 24.20 5.96
C PRO A 1023 -44.44 24.92 4.68
N HIS A 1024 -43.49 25.29 3.82
CA HIS A 1024 -43.68 25.97 2.54
C HIS A 1024 -43.68 25.03 1.33
N ALA A 1025 -43.36 23.74 1.43
CA ALA A 1025 -43.27 22.84 0.28
C ALA A 1025 -44.32 21.74 0.34
N ARG A 1026 -44.89 21.38 -0.81
CA ARG A 1026 -45.85 20.27 -0.95
C ARG A 1026 -45.72 19.58 -2.30
N VAL A 1027 -46.21 18.35 -2.39
CA VAL A 1027 -46.41 17.61 -3.63
C VAL A 1027 -47.81 17.91 -4.15
N ASP A 1028 -47.92 18.44 -5.37
CA ASP A 1028 -49.18 18.52 -6.11
C ASP A 1028 -49.23 17.35 -7.11
N GLY A 1029 -49.93 16.27 -6.74
CA GLY A 1029 -50.10 15.07 -7.56
C GLY A 1029 -51.35 15.11 -8.44
N CYS A 1030 -51.44 14.18 -9.38
CA CYS A 1030 -52.61 14.00 -10.25
C CYS A 1030 -52.90 12.51 -10.42
N ALA A 1031 -54.08 12.07 -9.97
CA ALA A 1031 -54.54 10.70 -10.10
C ALA A 1031 -54.85 10.31 -11.56
N THR A 1032 -55.20 11.29 -12.42
CA THR A 1032 -55.56 11.05 -13.82
C THR A 1032 -54.34 10.67 -14.67
N CYS A 1033 -53.21 11.37 -14.51
CA CYS A 1033 -52.00 11.10 -15.31
C CYS A 1033 -50.84 10.50 -14.51
N GLN A 1034 -51.02 10.27 -13.20
CA GLN A 1034 -49.99 9.75 -12.29
C GLN A 1034 -48.71 10.59 -12.30
N ARG A 1035 -48.85 11.92 -12.49
CA ARG A 1035 -47.72 12.87 -12.47
C ARG A 1035 -47.80 13.82 -11.29
N TYR A 1036 -46.66 14.32 -10.82
CA TYR A 1036 -46.60 15.33 -9.77
C TYR A 1036 -45.59 16.44 -10.03
N LEU A 1037 -45.76 17.55 -9.32
CA LEU A 1037 -44.79 18.64 -9.15
C LEU A 1037 -44.61 18.94 -7.67
N LEU A 1038 -43.44 19.46 -7.32
CA LEU A 1038 -43.27 20.16 -6.04
C LEU A 1038 -43.76 21.61 -6.19
N THR A 1039 -44.51 22.07 -5.18
CA THR A 1039 -45.09 23.41 -5.13
C THR A 1039 -44.64 24.12 -3.86
N PHE A 1040 -44.08 25.33 -4.03
CA PHE A 1040 -43.54 26.14 -2.94
C PHE A 1040 -44.46 27.35 -2.65
N ASP A 1041 -44.87 27.53 -1.41
CA ASP A 1041 -45.72 28.63 -0.99
C ASP A 1041 -44.89 29.74 -0.32
N LEU A 1042 -44.51 30.76 -1.11
CA LEU A 1042 -43.67 31.87 -0.63
C LEU A 1042 -44.37 32.74 0.42
N ARG A 1043 -45.68 32.55 0.65
CA ARG A 1043 -46.42 33.20 1.74
C ARG A 1043 -46.12 32.55 3.09
N ARG A 1044 -45.70 31.27 3.10
CA ARG A 1044 -45.37 30.52 4.32
C ARG A 1044 -43.89 30.64 4.68
N ASP A 1045 -43.01 30.74 3.69
CA ASP A 1045 -41.63 31.20 3.89
C ASP A 1045 -41.23 32.11 2.72
N SER A 1046 -41.14 33.41 2.98
CA SER A 1046 -40.78 34.41 1.98
C SER A 1046 -39.29 34.40 1.61
N ARG A 1047 -38.46 33.61 2.30
CA ARG A 1047 -37.03 33.45 2.03
C ARG A 1047 -36.73 32.25 1.11
N ALA A 1048 -37.73 31.39 0.87
CA ALA A 1048 -37.55 30.21 0.05
C ALA A 1048 -37.17 30.59 -1.39
N VAL A 1049 -36.23 29.85 -1.95
CA VAL A 1049 -35.83 29.94 -3.36
C VAL A 1049 -36.26 28.62 -4.01
N PRO A 1050 -37.42 28.55 -4.68
CA PRO A 1050 -38.05 27.30 -5.09
C PRO A 1050 -37.14 26.27 -5.77
N ILE A 1051 -36.25 26.71 -6.66
CA ILE A 1051 -35.30 25.84 -7.37
C ILE A 1051 -34.23 25.24 -6.43
N VAL A 1052 -33.81 25.98 -5.40
CA VAL A 1052 -32.83 25.53 -4.40
C VAL A 1052 -33.50 24.66 -3.35
N ASP A 1053 -34.63 25.11 -2.81
CA ASP A 1053 -35.41 24.40 -1.79
C ASP A 1053 -35.90 23.04 -2.29
N GLU A 1054 -36.14 22.89 -3.59
CA GLU A 1054 -36.46 21.60 -4.22
C GLU A 1054 -35.39 20.53 -3.97
N LEU A 1055 -34.11 20.89 -3.95
CA LEU A 1055 -33.01 19.95 -3.69
C LEU A 1055 -33.04 19.40 -2.25
N ALA A 1056 -33.57 20.19 -1.31
CA ALA A 1056 -33.72 19.79 0.09
C ALA A 1056 -34.99 18.94 0.34
N CYS A 1057 -35.94 18.95 -0.60
CA CYS A 1057 -37.24 18.28 -0.50
C CYS A 1057 -37.24 16.82 -0.98
N LEU A 1058 -36.07 16.17 -1.08
CA LEU A 1058 -35.94 14.76 -1.50
C LEU A 1058 -36.89 13.78 -0.75
N PRO A 1059 -37.16 13.93 0.57
CA PRO A 1059 -38.14 13.07 1.24
C PRO A 1059 -39.56 13.14 0.63
N LEU A 1060 -39.97 14.31 0.12
CA LEU A 1060 -41.26 14.48 -0.54
C LEU A 1060 -41.27 13.83 -1.92
N ASP A 1061 -40.16 13.91 -2.69
CA ASP A 1061 -40.02 13.21 -3.97
C ASP A 1061 -40.08 11.68 -3.79
N LEU A 1062 -39.42 11.14 -2.74
CA LEU A 1062 -39.47 9.72 -2.39
C LEU A 1062 -40.88 9.28 -2.02
N TYR A 1063 -41.57 10.04 -1.16
CA TYR A 1063 -42.93 9.74 -0.76
C TYR A 1063 -43.90 9.76 -1.96
N ALA A 1064 -43.77 10.73 -2.86
CA ALA A 1064 -44.60 10.79 -4.07
C ALA A 1064 -44.40 9.55 -4.97
N ARG A 1065 -43.16 9.06 -5.08
CA ARG A 1065 -42.84 7.82 -5.81
C ARG A 1065 -43.44 6.58 -5.14
N ASP A 1066 -43.44 6.51 -3.80
CA ASP A 1066 -44.10 5.44 -3.05
C ASP A 1066 -45.63 5.43 -3.27
N GLN A 1067 -46.23 6.59 -3.59
CA GLN A 1067 -47.63 6.70 -3.99
C GLN A 1067 -47.88 6.39 -5.47
N GLY A 1068 -46.87 5.93 -6.22
CA GLY A 1068 -46.98 5.59 -7.63
C GLY A 1068 -46.91 6.77 -8.60
N LEU A 1069 -46.56 7.97 -8.12
CA LEU A 1069 -46.49 9.17 -8.95
C LEU A 1069 -45.10 9.36 -9.56
N THR A 1070 -45.06 9.85 -10.80
CA THR A 1070 -43.81 10.19 -11.51
C THR A 1070 -43.69 11.71 -11.67
N LYS A 1071 -42.51 12.27 -11.41
CA LYS A 1071 -42.32 13.73 -11.53
C LYS A 1071 -42.51 14.17 -12.99
N ILE A 1072 -43.03 15.38 -13.22
CA ILE A 1072 -43.20 15.89 -14.59
C ILE A 1072 -41.85 16.06 -15.29
N ALA A 1073 -40.93 16.79 -14.66
CA ALA A 1073 -39.55 16.93 -15.11
C ALA A 1073 -38.58 16.81 -13.92
N PRO A 1074 -37.43 16.14 -14.08
CA PRO A 1074 -36.42 16.04 -13.04
C PRO A 1074 -35.86 17.40 -12.61
N ASN A 1075 -35.37 17.48 -11.37
CA ASN A 1075 -34.69 18.68 -10.87
C ASN A 1075 -33.27 18.84 -11.50
N LEU A 1076 -32.53 19.87 -11.11
CA LEU A 1076 -31.19 20.15 -11.64
C LEU A 1076 -30.16 19.02 -11.44
N MET A 1077 -30.41 18.11 -10.50
CA MET A 1077 -29.54 16.96 -10.18
C MET A 1077 -30.00 15.65 -10.84
N GLY A 1078 -31.06 15.68 -11.68
CA GLY A 1078 -31.55 14.50 -12.41
C GLY A 1078 -32.45 13.55 -11.61
N ASN A 1079 -33.01 14.00 -10.48
CA ASN A 1079 -33.98 13.23 -9.68
C ASN A 1079 -35.43 13.52 -10.06
#